data_AF-A0A679FQE3-F1
#
_entry.id   AF-A0A679FQE3-F1
#
_cell.length_a   1.000
_cell.length_b   1.000
_cell.length_c   1.000
_cell.angle_alpha   90.00
_cell.angle_beta   90.00
_cell.angle_gamma   90.00
#
_symmetry.space_group_name_H-M   'P 1'
#
loop_
_entity.id
_entity.type
_entity.pdbx_description
1 polymer ?
#
loop_
_entity_poly.entity_id
_entity_poly.type
_entity_poly.pdbx_seq_one_letter_code
_entity_poly.pdbx_strand_id
1 'polypeptide(L)'
;MGLLVNSLPIGVFAEGVDESNIEITESEGIVNNEESQANQEINEGEENQENQNEETTTGTGEASEATNVETPNEGGTEGTGETAGPTIGESTGGTTEEAIAGEVTDGATGEAITESDTNAEQSAPNENASEMSYNSNNDYEYFVENNEVTIFRYIGTDKDVVIPSTIDGYSVVEIAENAFLNSGIRSVVIPEGVKLIGDQAFMGNELTSVDIPGSVTRIGDWAFFDNDLTSVTIGSSVEYIGLRAFSQNNIDSINLPSSVKVIGDHAFSVNNLTSIDIPDNVTDIGKYAFADNHIEVAKLPVGLTTISEGLFSHNNLTGIDIPESVVTIEAGSFFANNLVSVRVPDNVTYIGDGAFSANLLASVMIGGKVETIGERAFRYNNLTEVVIPDSVKSIGQYVFADNKLTKVTLSNAITEIPTGAFMNNDFTEFVIPDGIVVIGESAFVGNELTSVTFGQSLKQIKDFAFYGNNLTSVNLPKGVNSIGSYAFGSNKLTSITVNGSWEKTSNGLIGVYFDYWAVEGNQTNPSDLKVYGYAGTMVEEVANYRGHTFIDITPVPKPDQPLKINEVFPDENLAKYFAEWMSALPTWKGRSDSTFSMAELDARIKLNGALNFNASNRGIRSLKGMEIFGDVATKYSDIPVNFDFSGNLLEDVDPLYKITSVRTLFLNDNKLKDIKGLRNLKYVTRETAYGAASLYSDVALNLQNNLLTDISPLRNLKRVESKIDLSNNKLQNVDGLNAEFIGFLDVSNNYLTSLNTSVFDPDKVYAIKVDHNFIQNITSVIPSEYVQRLYGENDYRPQYSFNFTQSSSVKVEYRVRGTNELISYDIVNDVGNFETRKYKAKNLAGYILDDDLEKGFSGIGKAFTSVIKPVLGIKSRDGFTSIQNSSRKFSFVTHDSYSNLPNSPYKTDGAVLSYDSASGDLVVVRESNDPFYVYTDVDVYEGDIYLGTYSVPVLGHGSPDCLLQNKNTEFCNEKCRAEGKEKRLASL
;
A
#
# COMPACT_ATOMS: atom_id res chain seq x y z
N MET A 1 19.23 15.77 16.25
CA MET A 1 19.84 16.84 17.06
C MET A 1 21.29 16.43 17.32
N GLY A 2 22.32 17.25 17.13
CA GLY A 2 22.35 18.64 16.66
C GLY A 2 23.25 19.50 17.53
N LEU A 3 24.51 19.70 17.13
CA LEU A 3 25.49 20.56 17.80
C LEU A 3 26.41 21.19 16.75
N LEU A 4 26.74 22.48 16.93
CA LEU A 4 27.61 23.24 16.05
C LEU A 4 29.06 23.24 16.57
N VAL A 5 30.02 23.43 15.67
CA VAL A 5 31.28 24.12 15.97
C VAL A 5 31.43 25.28 14.98
N ASN A 6 31.84 26.45 15.46
CA ASN A 6 31.88 27.69 14.67
C ASN A 6 33.22 27.88 13.95
N SER A 7 33.17 28.60 12.83
CA SER A 7 34.30 29.35 12.27
C SER A 7 34.83 30.42 13.24
N LEU A 8 36.12 30.76 13.14
CA LEU A 8 36.71 31.96 13.77
C LEU A 8 37.45 32.83 12.73
N PRO A 9 37.34 34.17 12.79
CA PRO A 9 37.90 35.09 11.79
C PRO A 9 39.21 35.77 12.24
N ILE A 10 40.00 36.28 11.29
CA ILE A 10 41.12 37.20 11.56
C ILE A 10 41.13 38.38 10.56
N GLY A 11 41.04 39.60 11.12
CA GLY A 11 41.91 40.75 10.83
C GLY A 11 41.88 41.41 9.44
N VAL A 12 41.32 42.62 9.37
CA VAL A 12 41.45 43.54 8.22
C VAL A 12 42.47 44.65 8.52
N PHE A 13 43.39 44.89 7.59
CA PHE A 13 44.14 46.14 7.36
C PHE A 13 44.60 46.16 5.88
N ALA A 14 44.70 47.28 5.17
CA ALA A 14 44.01 48.57 5.23
C ALA A 14 44.33 49.38 3.96
N GLU A 15 43.40 50.25 3.53
CA GLU A 15 43.56 51.30 2.51
C GLU A 15 43.93 50.83 1.07
N GLY A 16 43.54 51.64 0.07
CA GLY A 16 43.73 51.34 -1.34
C GLY A 16 44.20 52.57 -2.13
N VAL A 17 44.74 52.34 -3.32
CA VAL A 17 45.16 53.36 -4.29
C VAL A 17 44.63 52.96 -5.67
N ASP A 18 44.27 53.96 -6.47
CA ASP A 18 43.70 53.84 -7.81
C ASP A 18 44.82 53.89 -8.90
N GLU A 19 44.40 53.97 -10.16
CA GLU A 19 45.17 54.23 -11.38
C GLU A 19 45.83 53.02 -12.10
N SER A 20 45.35 52.81 -13.32
CA SER A 20 45.84 51.90 -14.36
C SER A 20 47.20 52.30 -14.95
N ASN A 21 47.95 51.34 -15.53
CA ASN A 21 48.51 51.36 -16.91
C ASN A 21 49.34 50.09 -17.22
N ILE A 22 49.08 49.38 -18.33
CA ILE A 22 49.80 49.37 -19.64
C ILE A 22 51.19 48.69 -19.65
N GLU A 23 51.28 47.54 -20.32
CA GLU A 23 52.30 47.05 -21.31
C GLU A 23 51.80 45.66 -21.80
N ILE A 24 51.69 45.25 -23.07
CA ILE A 24 52.31 45.52 -24.38
C ILE A 24 53.65 44.80 -24.64
N THR A 25 53.58 43.59 -25.22
CA THR A 25 54.31 43.08 -26.42
C THR A 25 53.83 41.63 -26.69
N GLU A 26 53.33 41.27 -27.88
CA GLU A 26 54.06 40.77 -29.07
C GLU A 26 54.78 39.41 -28.84
N SER A 27 54.72 38.42 -29.73
CA SER A 27 54.57 38.47 -31.20
C SER A 27 53.97 37.17 -31.81
N GLU A 28 53.38 37.29 -33.02
CA GLU A 28 53.31 36.34 -34.18
C GLU A 28 53.08 34.83 -33.94
N GLY A 29 52.28 34.06 -34.72
CA GLY A 29 51.69 34.20 -36.06
C GLY A 29 51.74 32.78 -36.71
N ILE A 30 50.94 32.33 -37.68
CA ILE A 30 49.81 32.84 -38.49
C ILE A 30 48.92 31.58 -38.81
N VAL A 31 47.83 31.52 -39.61
CA VAL A 31 47.42 32.17 -40.87
C VAL A 31 45.87 32.26 -40.95
N ASN A 32 45.39 33.33 -41.60
CA ASN A 32 44.09 33.57 -42.29
C ASN A 32 43.23 32.32 -42.65
N ASN A 33 41.91 32.31 -42.39
CA ASN A 33 40.80 33.12 -42.93
C ASN A 33 40.37 32.80 -44.38
N GLU A 34 39.09 32.48 -44.56
CA GLU A 34 38.22 33.13 -45.57
C GLU A 34 36.76 33.15 -45.05
N GLU A 35 36.01 34.22 -45.35
CA GLU A 35 34.68 34.52 -44.77
C GLU A 35 33.75 35.20 -45.81
N SER A 36 32.51 35.54 -45.41
CA SER A 36 31.42 36.15 -46.20
C SER A 36 30.75 35.23 -47.23
N GLN A 37 29.46 34.84 -47.11
CA GLN A 37 28.18 35.57 -46.96
C GLN A 37 27.61 36.13 -48.29
N ALA A 38 26.42 35.68 -48.67
CA ALA A 38 25.17 36.46 -48.55
C ALA A 38 23.94 35.74 -49.16
N ASN A 39 22.77 35.92 -48.53
CA ASN A 39 21.37 36.10 -49.01
C ASN A 39 20.90 35.51 -50.39
N GLN A 40 19.61 35.21 -50.64
CA GLN A 40 18.37 35.74 -50.04
C GLN A 40 17.16 34.78 -50.18
N GLU A 41 16.02 35.20 -49.63
CA GLU A 41 14.67 34.61 -49.63
C GLU A 41 14.05 34.37 -51.03
N ILE A 42 13.00 33.52 -51.11
CA ILE A 42 11.67 33.85 -51.70
C ILE A 42 10.62 32.76 -51.32
N ASN A 43 9.33 33.13 -51.33
CA ASN A 43 8.17 32.36 -50.85
C ASN A 43 7.39 31.61 -51.96
N GLU A 44 6.28 30.97 -51.54
CA GLU A 44 5.13 30.45 -52.31
C GLU A 44 5.33 29.05 -52.96
N GLY A 45 4.32 28.16 -52.98
CA GLY A 45 2.92 28.31 -52.52
C GLY A 45 2.18 26.99 -52.28
N GLU A 46 0.86 27.09 -52.03
CA GLU A 46 -0.05 26.00 -51.65
C GLU A 46 -0.52 25.17 -52.86
N GLU A 47 -0.86 23.87 -52.68
CA GLU A 47 -2.24 23.37 -52.91
C GLU A 47 -2.46 21.90 -52.49
N ASN A 48 -3.72 21.45 -52.58
CA ASN A 48 -4.32 20.31 -51.88
C ASN A 48 -4.38 18.97 -52.65
N GLN A 49 -4.79 17.94 -51.89
CA GLN A 49 -5.73 16.85 -52.25
C GLN A 49 -5.24 15.49 -52.80
N GLU A 50 -5.67 14.45 -52.06
CA GLU A 50 -6.31 13.19 -52.50
C GLU A 50 -5.84 12.50 -53.80
N ASN A 51 -5.31 11.26 -53.68
CA ASN A 51 -6.19 10.10 -53.83
C ASN A 51 -5.64 8.75 -53.33
N GLN A 52 -6.53 7.75 -53.33
CA GLN A 52 -6.29 6.35 -52.98
C GLN A 52 -5.70 5.56 -54.17
N ASN A 53 -4.87 4.53 -53.93
CA ASN A 53 -5.32 3.14 -54.06
C ASN A 53 -4.21 2.07 -53.87
N GLU A 54 -4.70 0.84 -53.71
CA GLU A 54 -4.01 -0.40 -53.37
C GLU A 54 -3.25 -1.10 -54.52
N GLU A 55 -2.63 -2.23 -54.17
CA GLU A 55 -2.40 -3.45 -54.98
C GLU A 55 -1.21 -3.59 -55.97
N THR A 56 -0.30 -4.49 -55.55
CA THR A 56 0.16 -5.71 -56.27
C THR A 56 1.44 -5.78 -57.15
N THR A 57 2.41 -6.51 -56.57
CA THR A 57 3.07 -7.74 -57.11
C THR A 57 4.31 -7.72 -58.02
N THR A 58 5.03 -8.87 -57.94
CA THR A 58 6.24 -9.31 -58.67
C THR A 58 7.53 -8.56 -58.28
N GLY A 59 8.71 -9.16 -58.16
CA GLY A 59 9.23 -10.54 -58.35
C GLY A 59 10.79 -10.43 -58.43
N THR A 60 11.66 -11.43 -58.22
CA THR A 60 11.56 -12.91 -58.14
C THR A 60 12.84 -13.52 -57.52
N GLY A 61 12.74 -14.70 -56.88
CA GLY A 61 13.84 -15.70 -56.75
C GLY A 61 15.01 -15.37 -55.78
N GLU A 62 15.73 -16.32 -55.20
CA GLU A 62 15.70 -17.81 -55.17
C GLU A 62 15.91 -18.24 -53.69
N ALA A 63 15.25 -19.26 -53.11
CA ALA A 63 15.47 -20.71 -53.26
C ALA A 63 16.94 -21.16 -52.98
N SER A 64 17.23 -22.26 -52.26
CA SER A 64 16.40 -23.45 -51.96
C SER A 64 16.78 -24.20 -50.66
N GLU A 65 15.76 -24.76 -49.99
CA GLU A 65 15.69 -26.12 -49.37
C GLU A 65 16.64 -26.50 -48.18
N ALA A 66 16.15 -26.94 -47.01
CA ALA A 66 15.32 -28.12 -46.63
C ALA A 66 16.17 -29.39 -46.32
N THR A 67 15.83 -30.32 -45.41
CA THR A 67 14.52 -30.99 -45.19
C THR A 67 14.18 -31.36 -43.73
N ASN A 68 12.88 -31.51 -43.44
CA ASN A 68 12.33 -32.10 -42.20
C ASN A 68 12.47 -33.64 -42.14
N VAL A 69 12.30 -34.21 -40.93
CA VAL A 69 11.67 -35.53 -40.68
C VAL A 69 10.72 -35.38 -39.47
N GLU A 70 9.80 -36.33 -39.26
CA GLU A 70 8.50 -36.15 -38.58
C GLU A 70 8.43 -36.59 -37.09
N THR A 71 7.26 -36.34 -36.50
CA THR A 71 6.79 -36.64 -35.13
C THR A 71 6.19 -38.06 -35.01
N PRO A 72 5.44 -38.49 -33.95
CA PRO A 72 5.44 -38.18 -32.50
C PRO A 72 5.51 -39.46 -31.60
N ASN A 73 5.52 -39.34 -30.26
CA ASN A 73 4.74 -40.24 -29.37
C ASN A 73 4.52 -39.72 -27.91
N GLU A 74 3.70 -40.45 -27.14
CA GLU A 74 3.10 -40.05 -25.83
C GLU A 74 3.71 -40.72 -24.57
N GLY A 75 3.44 -40.19 -23.36
CA GLY A 75 3.10 -41.02 -22.18
C GLY A 75 3.81 -40.81 -20.81
N GLY A 76 3.04 -40.42 -19.77
CA GLY A 76 3.30 -40.63 -18.31
C GLY A 76 4.15 -39.56 -17.57
N THR A 77 3.76 -38.90 -16.47
CA THR A 77 3.32 -39.31 -15.10
C THR A 77 4.45 -39.92 -14.22
N GLU A 78 4.69 -39.55 -12.95
CA GLU A 78 3.93 -38.71 -11.99
C GLU A 78 4.80 -38.24 -10.78
N GLY A 79 4.48 -37.08 -10.17
CA GLY A 79 4.82 -36.73 -8.76
C GLY A 79 6.29 -36.41 -8.37
N THR A 80 6.61 -35.75 -7.24
CA THR A 80 5.86 -34.89 -6.28
C THR A 80 6.88 -34.06 -5.46
N GLY A 81 6.55 -32.83 -5.02
CA GLY A 81 7.30 -32.16 -3.93
C GLY A 81 7.25 -30.63 -3.94
N GLU A 82 6.40 -30.02 -3.10
CA GLU A 82 6.43 -28.59 -2.77
C GLU A 82 7.26 -28.32 -1.50
N THR A 83 7.92 -27.17 -1.42
CA THR A 83 7.93 -26.18 -0.30
C THR A 83 8.93 -25.07 -0.66
N ALA A 84 8.50 -23.82 -0.80
CA ALA A 84 8.20 -22.86 0.28
C ALA A 84 9.45 -22.49 1.12
N GLY A 85 10.12 -21.40 0.73
CA GLY A 85 11.20 -20.78 1.51
C GLY A 85 10.67 -19.69 2.46
N PRO A 86 11.46 -19.28 3.47
CA PRO A 86 11.11 -18.18 4.37
C PRO A 86 11.85 -16.87 4.04
N THR A 87 11.18 -15.75 4.34
CA THR A 87 11.77 -14.41 4.48
C THR A 87 12.81 -14.36 5.59
N ILE A 88 13.86 -13.54 5.44
CA ILE A 88 14.75 -13.14 6.55
C ILE A 88 14.35 -11.72 6.99
N GLY A 89 14.25 -11.52 8.31
CA GLY A 89 14.08 -10.21 8.93
C GLY A 89 15.32 -9.80 9.72
N GLU A 90 15.39 -8.53 10.12
CA GLU A 90 16.49 -7.95 10.89
C GLU A 90 16.62 -8.57 12.30
N SER A 91 17.85 -8.67 12.84
CA SER A 91 18.25 -8.06 14.13
C SER A 91 19.61 -8.58 14.66
N THR A 92 20.52 -7.65 14.97
CA THR A 92 21.52 -7.68 16.07
C THR A 92 22.34 -8.95 16.38
N GLY A 93 23.67 -8.83 16.20
CA GLY A 93 24.57 -8.84 17.38
C GLY A 93 25.50 -10.05 17.64
N GLY A 94 26.79 -9.87 17.31
CA GLY A 94 27.96 -10.12 18.17
C GLY A 94 28.35 -11.54 18.62
N THR A 95 29.61 -11.93 18.30
CA THR A 95 30.51 -12.90 19.00
C THR A 95 29.97 -14.32 19.26
N THR A 96 30.66 -15.40 18.90
CA THR A 96 32.06 -15.74 19.26
C THR A 96 32.76 -16.62 18.23
N GLU A 97 34.06 -16.86 18.43
CA GLU A 97 34.83 -17.92 17.76
C GLU A 97 34.33 -19.32 18.15
N GLU A 98 34.40 -20.29 17.22
CA GLU A 98 35.26 -21.49 17.34
C GLU A 98 35.31 -22.23 15.99
N ALA A 99 36.29 -23.13 15.82
CA ALA A 99 36.60 -23.79 14.54
C ALA A 99 35.74 -25.03 14.24
N ILE A 100 35.80 -25.55 13.00
CA ILE A 100 36.17 -26.95 12.69
C ILE A 100 36.36 -27.17 11.16
N ALA A 101 37.24 -28.12 10.85
CA ALA A 101 37.84 -28.50 9.56
C ALA A 101 36.92 -28.91 8.38
N GLY A 102 37.56 -29.10 7.21
CA GLY A 102 36.98 -29.66 5.97
C GLY A 102 37.83 -29.29 4.73
N GLU A 103 39.11 -29.67 4.70
CA GLU A 103 39.62 -30.81 3.89
C GLU A 103 39.36 -30.73 2.36
N VAL A 104 40.43 -30.85 1.58
CA VAL A 104 40.39 -31.22 0.15
C VAL A 104 41.15 -32.54 -0.03
N THR A 105 40.53 -33.45 -0.79
CA THR A 105 40.88 -34.87 -0.94
C THR A 105 42.08 -35.16 -1.85
N ASP A 106 42.79 -36.26 -1.57
CA ASP A 106 43.30 -37.21 -2.58
C ASP A 106 43.46 -38.62 -1.95
N GLY A 107 43.79 -39.66 -2.73
CA GLY A 107 44.38 -40.90 -2.16
C GLY A 107 43.60 -42.22 -2.34
N ALA A 108 43.29 -42.56 -3.59
CA ALA A 108 42.59 -43.77 -4.04
C ALA A 108 42.94 -45.16 -3.41
N THR A 109 41.90 -46.01 -3.32
CA THR A 109 41.89 -47.51 -3.44
C THR A 109 42.55 -48.44 -2.40
N GLY A 110 41.80 -49.47 -1.98
CA GLY A 110 42.31 -50.69 -1.32
C GLY A 110 41.19 -51.55 -0.71
N GLU A 111 41.14 -52.86 -1.00
CA GLU A 111 40.10 -53.78 -0.48
C GLU A 111 40.48 -54.43 0.87
N ALA A 112 39.47 -54.85 1.63
CA ALA A 112 39.61 -55.33 3.01
C ALA A 112 40.09 -56.80 3.12
N ILE A 113 40.85 -57.10 4.19
CA ILE A 113 41.05 -58.45 4.74
C ILE A 113 40.88 -58.37 6.27
N THR A 114 40.40 -59.46 6.87
CA THR A 114 39.86 -59.55 8.25
C THR A 114 40.89 -59.71 9.37
N GLU A 115 40.50 -59.31 10.58
CA GLU A 115 41.18 -59.63 11.85
C GLU A 115 41.27 -61.14 12.12
N SER A 116 42.38 -61.61 12.73
CA SER A 116 42.35 -62.70 13.73
C SER A 116 43.67 -62.84 14.53
N ASP A 117 43.66 -62.31 15.75
CA ASP A 117 44.22 -62.88 17.00
C ASP A 117 45.71 -63.30 17.20
N THR A 118 46.23 -62.78 18.33
CA THR A 118 47.13 -63.38 19.35
C THR A 118 48.68 -63.43 19.22
N ASN A 119 49.31 -62.58 20.04
CA ASN A 119 50.47 -62.81 20.93
C ASN A 119 51.63 -63.75 20.52
N ALA A 120 52.84 -63.17 20.37
CA ALA A 120 54.00 -63.46 21.22
C ALA A 120 55.11 -62.39 21.07
N GLU A 121 55.97 -62.23 22.09
CA GLU A 121 57.09 -61.28 22.09
C GLU A 121 58.26 -61.75 21.20
N GLN A 122 58.83 -60.87 20.35
CA GLN A 122 60.26 -60.49 20.39
C GLN A 122 60.68 -59.43 19.35
N SER A 123 61.71 -58.65 19.73
CA SER A 123 62.57 -57.77 18.90
C SER A 123 61.90 -56.74 17.98
N ALA A 124 61.88 -55.48 18.43
CA ALA A 124 61.58 -54.31 17.60
C ALA A 124 62.82 -53.82 16.81
N PRO A 125 62.62 -53.20 15.63
CA PRO A 125 63.57 -52.29 15.01
C PRO A 125 63.18 -50.82 15.29
N ASN A 126 63.73 -50.27 16.37
CA ASN A 126 63.90 -48.85 16.71
C ASN A 126 63.11 -47.79 15.89
N GLU A 127 62.03 -47.26 16.46
CA GLU A 127 61.44 -45.98 16.04
C GLU A 127 62.36 -44.82 16.43
N ASN A 128 62.89 -44.08 15.45
CA ASN A 128 63.47 -42.75 15.70
C ASN A 128 62.34 -41.72 15.65
N ALA A 129 61.66 -41.52 16.78
CA ALA A 129 60.97 -40.25 17.02
C ALA A 129 62.04 -39.15 17.20
N SER A 130 61.78 -37.95 16.68
CA SER A 130 62.59 -36.77 16.98
C SER A 130 62.36 -36.37 18.44
N GLU A 131 63.36 -36.56 19.30
CA GLU A 131 63.28 -36.11 20.70
C GLU A 131 63.35 -34.58 20.77
N MET A 132 62.19 -33.93 20.68
CA MET A 132 62.03 -32.50 20.95
C MET A 132 62.43 -32.20 22.40
N SER A 133 63.44 -31.35 22.59
CA SER A 133 63.95 -30.97 23.91
C SER A 133 63.67 -29.50 24.22
N TYR A 134 63.02 -29.23 25.34
CA TYR A 134 62.72 -27.88 25.83
C TYR A 134 63.84 -27.40 26.74
N ASN A 135 64.38 -26.22 26.44
CA ASN A 135 65.58 -25.66 27.06
C ASN A 135 65.38 -24.16 27.36
N SER A 136 66.22 -23.61 28.23
CA SER A 136 66.31 -22.16 28.44
C SER A 136 67.72 -21.73 28.82
N ASN A 137 68.04 -20.48 28.53
CA ASN A 137 69.28 -19.82 28.95
C ASN A 137 68.94 -18.51 29.67
N ASN A 138 69.83 -17.51 29.70
CA ASN A 138 69.55 -16.24 30.36
C ASN A 138 68.54 -15.36 29.59
N ASP A 139 68.44 -15.56 28.28
CA ASP A 139 67.83 -14.63 27.34
C ASP A 139 66.62 -15.24 26.61
N TYR A 140 66.59 -16.57 26.44
CA TYR A 140 65.61 -17.28 25.62
C TYR A 140 65.06 -18.55 26.30
N GLU A 141 63.76 -18.81 26.13
CA GLU A 141 63.16 -20.15 26.23
C GLU A 141 62.95 -20.68 24.79
N TYR A 142 63.40 -21.90 24.51
CA TYR A 142 63.50 -22.45 23.16
C TYR A 142 63.39 -23.97 23.18
N PHE A 143 63.02 -24.58 22.05
CA PHE A 143 63.16 -26.03 21.88
C PHE A 143 64.13 -26.38 20.75
N VAL A 144 64.75 -27.56 20.86
CA VAL A 144 65.54 -28.18 19.80
C VAL A 144 64.77 -29.37 19.28
N GLU A 145 64.51 -29.40 17.97
CA GLU A 145 64.01 -30.57 17.24
C GLU A 145 64.85 -30.74 15.95
N ASN A 146 65.14 -31.98 15.55
CA ASN A 146 65.90 -32.30 14.33
C ASN A 146 67.29 -31.62 14.19
N ASN A 147 67.89 -31.15 15.29
CA ASN A 147 69.13 -30.34 15.37
C ASN A 147 68.96 -28.85 14.97
N GLU A 148 67.73 -28.37 14.94
CA GLU A 148 67.34 -26.98 14.66
C GLU A 148 66.63 -26.38 15.89
N VAL A 149 66.72 -25.06 16.07
CA VAL A 149 66.22 -24.31 17.23
C VAL A 149 65.06 -23.42 16.84
N THR A 150 63.97 -23.56 17.60
CA THR A 150 62.82 -22.68 17.61
C THR A 150 62.79 -21.90 18.93
N ILE A 151 62.92 -20.57 18.86
CA ILE A 151 62.81 -19.67 20.01
C ILE A 151 61.34 -19.34 20.22
N PHE A 152 60.76 -19.74 21.35
CA PHE A 152 59.35 -19.47 21.68
C PHE A 152 59.16 -18.41 22.76
N ARG A 153 60.23 -17.93 23.39
CA ARG A 153 60.16 -16.79 24.31
C ARG A 153 61.47 -16.05 24.50
N TYR A 154 61.39 -14.73 24.60
CA TYR A 154 62.41 -13.88 25.18
C TYR A 154 62.17 -13.68 26.69
N ILE A 155 63.22 -13.89 27.48
CA ILE A 155 63.24 -13.72 28.95
C ILE A 155 64.40 -12.83 29.42
N GLY A 156 65.24 -12.36 28.49
CA GLY A 156 66.33 -11.43 28.77
C GLY A 156 65.85 -10.02 29.11
N THR A 157 66.80 -9.16 29.49
CA THR A 157 66.52 -7.78 29.92
C THR A 157 66.97 -6.70 28.92
N ASP A 158 67.69 -7.09 27.88
CA ASP A 158 68.29 -6.17 26.93
C ASP A 158 67.24 -5.63 25.95
N LYS A 159 67.44 -4.39 25.51
CA LYS A 159 66.50 -3.69 24.61
C LYS A 159 66.99 -3.62 23.17
N ASP A 160 68.26 -3.92 22.94
CA ASP A 160 68.89 -3.98 21.64
C ASP A 160 69.38 -5.42 21.42
N VAL A 161 68.51 -6.25 20.86
CA VAL A 161 68.65 -7.71 20.87
C VAL A 161 69.43 -8.20 19.64
N VAL A 162 70.41 -9.06 19.85
CA VAL A 162 71.04 -9.84 18.78
C VAL A 162 70.67 -11.30 18.97
N ILE A 163 69.81 -11.82 18.09
CA ILE A 163 69.45 -13.24 18.10
C ILE A 163 70.64 -14.01 17.53
N PRO A 164 71.22 -14.98 18.27
CA PRO A 164 72.38 -15.73 17.79
C PRO A 164 71.97 -16.69 16.67
N SER A 165 72.81 -16.87 15.65
CA SER A 165 72.56 -17.85 14.58
C SER A 165 72.58 -19.32 15.06
N THR A 166 73.13 -19.57 16.25
CA THR A 166 73.11 -20.88 16.90
C THR A 166 72.89 -20.77 18.41
N ILE A 167 72.08 -21.66 19.00
CA ILE A 167 71.98 -21.87 20.45
C ILE A 167 72.40 -23.31 20.75
N ASP A 168 73.26 -23.50 21.75
CA ASP A 168 73.87 -24.78 22.15
C ASP A 168 74.55 -25.59 21.02
N GLY A 169 74.89 -24.92 19.92
CA GLY A 169 75.51 -25.49 18.71
C GLY A 169 74.53 -25.89 17.60
N TYR A 170 73.23 -25.78 17.86
CA TYR A 170 72.14 -26.01 16.90
C TYR A 170 71.73 -24.71 16.21
N SER A 171 71.30 -24.77 14.95
CA SER A 171 70.99 -23.56 14.15
C SER A 171 69.62 -22.99 14.51
N VAL A 172 69.51 -21.67 14.68
CA VAL A 172 68.20 -21.01 14.88
C VAL A 172 67.48 -20.88 13.53
N VAL A 173 66.34 -21.54 13.41
CA VAL A 173 65.52 -21.59 12.17
C VAL A 173 64.16 -20.93 12.34
N GLU A 174 63.70 -20.70 13.56
CA GLU A 174 62.37 -20.15 13.82
C GLU A 174 62.39 -19.23 15.05
N ILE A 175 61.67 -18.12 14.91
CA ILE A 175 61.20 -17.29 16.01
C ILE A 175 59.69 -17.54 16.05
N ALA A 176 59.21 -18.28 17.03
CA ALA A 176 57.84 -18.80 17.05
C ALA A 176 56.81 -17.71 17.39
N GLU A 177 55.55 -18.14 17.43
CA GLU A 177 54.43 -17.33 17.88
C GLU A 177 54.76 -16.62 19.21
N ASN A 178 54.42 -15.33 19.31
CA ASN A 178 54.51 -14.54 20.54
C ASN A 178 55.91 -14.41 21.20
N ALA A 179 56.99 -14.85 20.55
CA ALA A 179 58.31 -14.99 21.17
C ALA A 179 58.86 -13.71 21.84
N PHE A 180 58.67 -12.53 21.25
CA PHE A 180 59.05 -11.22 21.79
C PHE A 180 57.84 -10.30 22.02
N LEU A 181 56.61 -10.83 22.07
CA LEU A 181 55.38 -10.07 22.30
C LEU A 181 55.54 -9.13 23.52
N ASN A 182 55.27 -7.84 23.34
CA ASN A 182 55.28 -6.82 24.40
C ASN A 182 56.57 -6.80 25.26
N SER A 183 57.71 -7.21 24.68
CA SER A 183 59.01 -7.21 25.37
C SER A 183 59.60 -5.79 25.56
N GLY A 184 59.05 -4.80 24.87
CA GLY A 184 59.52 -3.42 24.81
C GLY A 184 60.96 -3.30 24.28
N ILE A 185 61.35 -4.10 23.29
CA ILE A 185 62.66 -4.02 22.63
C ILE A 185 62.67 -2.93 21.55
N ARG A 186 63.84 -2.38 21.22
CA ARG A 186 64.06 -1.19 20.37
C ARG A 186 64.77 -1.49 19.07
N SER A 187 65.60 -2.51 19.07
CA SER A 187 66.22 -3.08 17.88
C SER A 187 66.31 -4.59 18.02
N VAL A 188 66.23 -5.28 16.90
CA VAL A 188 66.48 -6.72 16.80
C VAL A 188 67.33 -7.02 15.56
N VAL A 189 68.39 -7.81 15.73
CA VAL A 189 69.15 -8.41 14.64
C VAL A 189 68.71 -9.86 14.50
N ILE A 190 68.04 -10.18 13.40
CA ILE A 190 67.59 -11.54 13.05
C ILE A 190 68.69 -12.20 12.19
N PRO A 191 69.21 -13.39 12.55
CA PRO A 191 70.32 -14.00 11.84
C PRO A 191 69.90 -14.74 10.56
N GLU A 192 70.79 -14.74 9.57
CA GLU A 192 70.73 -15.69 8.45
C GLU A 192 70.70 -17.13 8.97
N GLY A 193 69.69 -17.88 8.55
CA GLY A 193 69.32 -19.19 9.08
C GLY A 193 67.82 -19.28 9.31
N VAL A 194 67.24 -18.25 9.94
CA VAL A 194 65.80 -18.16 10.27
C VAL A 194 64.95 -18.26 9.00
N LYS A 195 63.93 -19.12 9.04
CA LYS A 195 62.98 -19.45 7.98
C LYS A 195 61.60 -18.86 8.24
N LEU A 196 61.17 -18.94 9.50
CA LEU A 196 59.86 -18.50 9.94
C LEU A 196 60.01 -17.45 11.04
N ILE A 197 59.30 -16.33 10.87
CA ILE A 197 58.94 -15.43 11.96
C ILE A 197 57.45 -15.68 12.18
N GLY A 198 57.10 -16.21 13.35
CA GLY A 198 55.76 -16.64 13.72
C GLY A 198 54.79 -15.48 13.95
N ASP A 199 53.54 -15.83 14.19
CA ASP A 199 52.47 -14.86 14.37
C ASP A 199 52.67 -14.09 15.70
N GLN A 200 52.41 -12.78 15.73
CA GLN A 200 52.63 -11.87 16.88
C GLN A 200 54.09 -11.81 17.40
N ALA A 201 55.07 -12.41 16.72
CA ALA A 201 56.43 -12.65 17.22
C ALA A 201 57.15 -11.41 17.80
N PHE A 202 56.95 -10.22 17.24
CA PHE A 202 57.52 -8.94 17.72
C PHE A 202 56.44 -7.86 17.96
N MET A 203 55.17 -8.25 18.11
CA MET A 203 54.05 -7.31 18.32
C MET A 203 54.20 -6.49 19.61
N GLY A 204 53.84 -5.20 19.57
CA GLY A 204 53.80 -4.32 20.75
C GLY A 204 55.19 -3.94 21.29
N ASN A 205 56.12 -3.55 20.42
CA ASN A 205 57.50 -3.21 20.80
C ASN A 205 57.89 -1.79 20.37
N GLU A 206 59.08 -1.32 20.78
CA GLU A 206 59.63 0.00 20.44
C GLU A 206 60.55 -0.09 19.19
N LEU A 207 60.34 -1.07 18.28
CA LEU A 207 61.24 -1.30 17.15
C LEU A 207 61.16 -0.16 16.13
N THR A 208 62.29 0.47 15.84
CA THR A 208 62.36 1.61 14.88
C THR A 208 62.79 1.19 13.47
N SER A 209 63.45 0.03 13.33
CA SER A 209 63.78 -0.60 12.05
C SER A 209 64.00 -2.10 12.20
N VAL A 210 63.78 -2.89 11.14
CA VAL A 210 64.14 -4.32 11.12
C VAL A 210 64.67 -4.76 9.75
N ASP A 211 65.74 -5.55 9.76
CA ASP A 211 66.25 -6.27 8.59
C ASP A 211 65.81 -7.73 8.66
N ILE A 212 64.96 -8.16 7.74
CA ILE A 212 64.51 -9.55 7.60
C ILE A 212 65.51 -10.29 6.70
N PRO A 213 66.25 -11.31 7.19
CA PRO A 213 67.32 -11.94 6.43
C PRO A 213 66.83 -12.72 5.20
N GLY A 214 67.72 -12.92 4.24
CA GLY A 214 67.44 -13.61 2.97
C GLY A 214 67.06 -15.07 3.13
N SER A 215 67.25 -15.66 4.31
CA SER A 215 66.81 -17.00 4.66
C SER A 215 65.31 -17.15 4.94
N VAL A 216 64.59 -16.07 5.30
CA VAL A 216 63.18 -16.10 5.74
C VAL A 216 62.24 -16.31 4.55
N THR A 217 61.24 -17.19 4.73
CA THR A 217 60.21 -17.48 3.71
C THR A 217 58.80 -17.07 4.12
N ARG A 218 58.50 -17.01 5.44
CA ARG A 218 57.20 -16.56 5.97
C ARG A 218 57.39 -15.55 7.10
N ILE A 219 56.64 -14.45 7.02
CA ILE A 219 56.41 -13.49 8.10
C ILE A 219 54.96 -13.67 8.55
N GLY A 220 54.77 -14.01 9.82
CA GLY A 220 53.47 -14.34 10.41
C GLY A 220 52.49 -13.19 10.54
N ASP A 221 51.26 -13.54 10.90
CA ASP A 221 50.17 -12.60 11.15
C ASP A 221 50.51 -11.75 12.39
N TRP A 222 50.28 -10.44 12.36
CA TRP A 222 50.68 -9.46 13.37
C TRP A 222 52.18 -9.44 13.75
N ALA A 223 53.08 -10.10 12.99
CA ALA A 223 54.46 -10.35 13.41
C ALA A 223 55.23 -9.10 13.89
N PHE A 224 55.01 -7.93 13.30
CA PHE A 224 55.57 -6.63 13.70
C PHE A 224 54.48 -5.56 13.93
N PHE A 225 53.27 -5.97 14.29
CA PHE A 225 52.15 -5.07 14.57
C PHE A 225 52.43 -4.17 15.79
N ASP A 226 51.91 -2.93 15.78
CA ASP A 226 52.01 -1.97 16.88
C ASP A 226 53.47 -1.74 17.32
N ASN A 227 54.22 -1.05 16.46
CA ASN A 227 55.65 -0.76 16.61
C ASN A 227 55.99 0.62 16.00
N ASP A 228 57.22 1.10 16.21
CA ASP A 228 57.71 2.39 15.70
C ASP A 228 58.42 2.27 14.34
N LEU A 229 58.21 1.21 13.55
CA LEU A 229 59.07 0.91 12.39
C LEU A 229 58.99 2.02 11.33
N THR A 230 60.14 2.57 10.96
CA THR A 230 60.29 3.55 9.87
C THR A 230 60.96 2.94 8.63
N SER A 231 61.83 1.95 8.84
CA SER A 231 62.61 1.27 7.78
C SER A 231 62.54 -0.24 7.94
N VAL A 232 62.12 -0.94 6.89
CA VAL A 232 62.01 -2.41 6.86
C VAL A 232 62.69 -2.96 5.60
N THR A 233 63.68 -3.82 5.76
CA THR A 233 64.28 -4.57 4.65
C THR A 233 63.68 -5.96 4.61
N ILE A 234 63.05 -6.36 3.49
CA ILE A 234 62.45 -7.70 3.33
C ILE A 234 63.40 -8.60 2.52
N GLY A 235 63.78 -9.74 3.12
CA GLY A 235 64.69 -10.73 2.53
C GLY A 235 64.15 -11.36 1.25
N SER A 236 65.04 -11.64 0.30
CA SER A 236 64.71 -12.05 -1.08
C SER A 236 64.08 -13.45 -1.26
N SER A 237 63.73 -14.13 -0.17
CA SER A 237 63.06 -15.44 -0.16
C SER A 237 61.67 -15.40 0.48
N VAL A 238 61.22 -14.24 0.99
CA VAL A 238 59.91 -14.10 1.64
C VAL A 238 58.81 -14.29 0.59
N GLU A 239 57.96 -15.31 0.80
CA GLU A 239 56.84 -15.65 -0.09
C GLU A 239 55.49 -15.20 0.49
N TYR A 240 55.39 -15.12 1.82
CA TYR A 240 54.16 -14.82 2.56
C TYR A 240 54.40 -13.73 3.61
N ILE A 241 53.54 -12.72 3.60
CA ILE A 241 53.46 -11.65 4.60
C ILE A 241 52.05 -11.69 5.21
N GLY A 242 51.96 -11.90 6.52
CA GLY A 242 50.69 -12.18 7.20
C GLY A 242 49.71 -11.03 7.37
N LEU A 243 48.50 -11.38 7.84
CA LEU A 243 47.45 -10.46 8.27
C LEU A 243 48.02 -9.46 9.28
N ARG A 244 47.93 -8.14 9.00
CA ARG A 244 48.46 -7.05 9.83
C ARG A 244 49.97 -7.12 10.16
N ALA A 245 50.77 -7.90 9.42
CA ALA A 245 52.16 -8.18 9.77
C ALA A 245 53.04 -6.94 10.03
N PHE A 246 52.79 -5.82 9.34
CA PHE A 246 53.46 -4.52 9.53
C PHE A 246 52.48 -3.37 9.77
N SER A 247 51.25 -3.66 10.22
CA SER A 247 50.22 -2.64 10.47
C SER A 247 50.47 -1.86 11.77
N GLN A 248 50.00 -0.60 11.83
CA GLN A 248 50.25 0.32 12.95
C GLN A 248 51.74 0.52 13.20
N ASN A 249 52.40 1.10 12.20
CA ASN A 249 53.81 1.46 12.18
C ASN A 249 54.00 2.83 11.50
N ASN A 250 55.25 3.26 11.31
CA ASN A 250 55.61 4.57 10.74
C ASN A 250 56.28 4.49 9.36
N ILE A 251 56.15 3.37 8.64
CA ILE A 251 56.95 3.04 7.44
C ILE A 251 56.63 4.02 6.29
N ASP A 252 57.65 4.70 5.75
CA ASP A 252 57.48 5.70 4.67
C ASP A 252 57.61 5.11 3.24
N SER A 253 58.28 3.96 3.14
CA SER A 253 58.62 3.28 1.90
C SER A 253 58.90 1.80 2.16
N ILE A 254 58.52 0.92 1.22
CA ILE A 254 58.77 -0.52 1.31
C ILE A 254 59.12 -1.10 -0.05
N ASN A 255 60.10 -2.01 -0.08
CA ASN A 255 60.49 -2.73 -1.30
C ASN A 255 60.10 -4.20 -1.15
N LEU A 256 59.05 -4.63 -1.88
CA LEU A 256 58.60 -6.02 -1.87
C LEU A 256 59.47 -6.87 -2.82
N PRO A 257 60.11 -7.96 -2.36
CA PRO A 257 60.91 -8.81 -3.24
C PRO A 257 60.00 -9.63 -4.17
N SER A 258 60.52 -9.97 -5.36
CA SER A 258 59.78 -10.74 -6.37
C SER A 258 59.46 -12.19 -5.98
N SER A 259 59.84 -12.62 -4.78
CA SER A 259 59.45 -13.89 -4.16
C SER A 259 58.05 -13.86 -3.54
N VAL A 260 57.51 -12.67 -3.20
CA VAL A 260 56.21 -12.54 -2.53
C VAL A 260 55.08 -13.03 -3.45
N LYS A 261 54.21 -13.87 -2.89
CA LYS A 261 53.02 -14.45 -3.54
C LYS A 261 51.73 -14.00 -2.86
N VAL A 262 51.79 -13.83 -1.54
CA VAL A 262 50.66 -13.49 -0.67
C VAL A 262 51.01 -12.28 0.21
N ILE A 263 50.14 -11.28 0.20
CA ILE A 263 50.13 -10.15 1.13
C ILE A 263 48.81 -10.21 1.89
N GLY A 264 48.85 -10.45 3.20
CA GLY A 264 47.65 -10.65 4.02
C GLY A 264 46.78 -9.40 4.19
N ASP A 265 45.57 -9.62 4.71
CA ASP A 265 44.64 -8.55 5.09
C ASP A 265 45.35 -7.50 5.96
N HIS A 266 45.13 -6.21 5.68
CA HIS A 266 45.70 -5.09 6.41
C HIS A 266 47.25 -5.12 6.55
N ALA A 267 48.01 -5.92 5.79
CA ALA A 267 49.42 -6.22 6.09
C ALA A 267 50.32 -4.98 6.29
N PHE A 268 50.07 -3.89 5.55
CA PHE A 268 50.78 -2.61 5.66
C PHE A 268 49.86 -1.43 6.03
N SER A 269 48.64 -1.69 6.52
CA SER A 269 47.67 -0.61 6.81
C SER A 269 48.03 0.21 8.04
N VAL A 270 47.67 1.49 8.08
CA VAL A 270 48.08 2.44 9.13
C VAL A 270 49.61 2.57 9.16
N ASN A 271 50.15 3.20 8.12
CA ASN A 271 51.57 3.53 7.91
C ASN A 271 51.70 4.88 7.18
N ASN A 272 52.93 5.30 6.86
CA ASN A 272 53.22 6.55 6.15
C ASN A 272 53.60 6.32 4.67
N LEU A 273 53.24 5.17 4.07
CA LEU A 273 53.72 4.79 2.73
C LEU A 273 53.32 5.83 1.69
N THR A 274 54.28 6.33 0.93
CA THR A 274 54.08 7.35 -0.12
C THR A 274 53.90 6.76 -1.52
N SER A 275 54.40 5.54 -1.73
CA SER A 275 54.24 4.78 -2.99
C SER A 275 54.40 3.28 -2.75
N ILE A 276 53.90 2.47 -3.69
CA ILE A 276 54.08 1.01 -3.67
C ILE A 276 54.21 0.44 -5.08
N ASP A 277 55.20 -0.44 -5.29
CA ASP A 277 55.24 -1.35 -6.44
C ASP A 277 54.98 -2.78 -5.94
N ILE A 278 53.85 -3.36 -6.36
CA ILE A 278 53.47 -4.73 -6.01
C ILE A 278 53.99 -5.67 -7.12
N PRO A 279 54.87 -6.65 -6.80
CA PRO A 279 55.47 -7.52 -7.81
C PRO A 279 54.46 -8.34 -8.61
N ASP A 280 54.75 -8.58 -9.89
CA ASP A 280 53.86 -9.31 -10.82
C ASP A 280 53.61 -10.80 -10.44
N ASN A 281 54.35 -11.33 -9.46
CA ASN A 281 54.17 -12.66 -8.90
C ASN A 281 53.18 -12.71 -7.71
N VAL A 282 52.72 -11.56 -7.20
CA VAL A 282 51.73 -11.51 -6.12
C VAL A 282 50.36 -11.88 -6.68
N THR A 283 49.86 -13.05 -6.29
CA THR A 283 48.57 -13.58 -6.76
C THR A 283 47.43 -13.35 -5.77
N ASP A 284 47.76 -13.06 -4.51
CA ASP A 284 46.80 -12.85 -3.43
C ASP A 284 47.16 -11.59 -2.63
N ILE A 285 46.20 -10.68 -2.50
CA ILE A 285 46.34 -9.39 -1.82
C ILE A 285 45.09 -9.21 -0.96
N GLY A 286 45.27 -9.26 0.35
CA GLY A 286 44.19 -9.20 1.32
C GLY A 286 43.47 -7.85 1.38
N LYS A 287 42.33 -7.86 2.07
CA LYS A 287 41.47 -6.70 2.25
C LYS A 287 42.20 -5.63 3.07
N TYR A 288 42.03 -4.38 2.69
CA TYR A 288 42.66 -3.22 3.33
C TYR A 288 44.20 -3.26 3.40
N ALA A 289 44.89 -4.11 2.61
CA ALA A 289 46.33 -4.37 2.78
C ALA A 289 47.22 -3.12 2.76
N PHE A 290 46.82 -2.05 2.05
CA PHE A 290 47.51 -0.76 2.00
C PHE A 290 46.60 0.42 2.42
N ALA A 291 45.55 0.16 3.20
CA ALA A 291 44.63 1.20 3.68
C ALA A 291 45.29 2.15 4.70
N ASP A 292 44.70 3.32 4.90
CA ASP A 292 45.12 4.31 5.90
C ASP A 292 46.63 4.64 5.79
N ASN A 293 47.02 5.15 4.62
CA ASN A 293 48.41 5.45 4.25
C ASN A 293 48.48 6.80 3.50
N HIS A 294 49.60 7.11 2.85
CA HIS A 294 49.82 8.36 2.12
C HIS A 294 50.13 8.12 0.63
N ILE A 295 49.73 6.98 0.07
CA ILE A 295 50.17 6.49 -1.24
C ILE A 295 49.65 7.41 -2.34
N GLU A 296 50.55 8.10 -3.04
CA GLU A 296 50.23 8.95 -4.19
C GLU A 296 50.23 8.17 -5.52
N VAL A 297 51.03 7.08 -5.57
CA VAL A 297 51.24 6.21 -6.74
C VAL A 297 51.34 4.75 -6.31
N ALA A 298 50.52 3.88 -6.92
CA ALA A 298 50.58 2.44 -6.75
C ALA A 298 50.70 1.72 -8.11
N LYS A 299 51.52 0.67 -8.19
CA LYS A 299 51.56 -0.27 -9.32
C LYS A 299 50.99 -1.62 -8.91
N LEU A 300 50.00 -2.09 -9.68
CA LEU A 300 49.31 -3.37 -9.49
C LEU A 300 49.97 -4.51 -10.32
N PRO A 301 49.91 -5.77 -9.87
CA PRO A 301 50.40 -6.92 -10.64
C PRO A 301 49.66 -7.10 -11.97
N VAL A 302 50.36 -7.33 -13.08
CA VAL A 302 49.72 -7.47 -14.42
C VAL A 302 48.81 -8.71 -14.57
N GLY A 303 48.82 -9.62 -13.59
CA GLY A 303 47.95 -10.80 -13.54
C GLY A 303 46.79 -10.71 -12.54
N LEU A 304 46.63 -9.58 -11.83
CA LEU A 304 45.64 -9.43 -10.77
C LEU A 304 44.20 -9.56 -11.31
N THR A 305 43.39 -10.43 -10.72
CA THR A 305 42.00 -10.70 -11.13
C THR A 305 40.95 -9.97 -10.29
N THR A 306 41.26 -9.70 -9.02
CA THR A 306 40.38 -8.98 -8.08
C THR A 306 41.16 -7.86 -7.42
N ILE A 307 40.56 -6.67 -7.37
CA ILE A 307 41.02 -5.58 -6.50
C ILE A 307 40.19 -5.65 -5.22
N SER A 308 40.80 -6.15 -4.15
CA SER A 308 40.14 -6.56 -2.90
C SER A 308 39.51 -5.40 -2.12
N GLU A 309 38.60 -5.73 -1.21
CA GLU A 309 37.87 -4.78 -0.37
C GLU A 309 38.82 -3.81 0.34
N GLY A 310 38.55 -2.51 0.23
CA GLY A 310 39.30 -1.45 0.92
C GLY A 310 40.80 -1.34 0.58
N LEU A 311 41.31 -2.04 -0.44
CA LEU A 311 42.76 -2.23 -0.69
C LEU A 311 43.62 -0.97 -0.51
N PHE A 312 43.20 0.17 -1.09
CA PHE A 312 43.84 1.48 -0.97
C PHE A 312 42.94 2.53 -0.31
N SER A 313 41.97 2.15 0.53
CA SER A 313 41.09 3.12 1.18
C SER A 313 41.86 4.10 2.07
N HIS A 314 41.47 5.38 2.10
CA HIS A 314 42.16 6.46 2.81
C HIS A 314 43.65 6.58 2.40
N ASN A 315 43.87 7.00 1.16
CA ASN A 315 45.20 7.26 0.58
C ASN A 315 45.19 8.54 -0.27
N ASN A 316 46.32 8.85 -0.91
CA ASN A 316 46.49 10.08 -1.70
C ASN A 316 46.45 9.85 -3.23
N LEU A 317 46.02 8.68 -3.71
CA LEU A 317 46.17 8.28 -5.13
C LEU A 317 45.56 9.32 -6.06
N THR A 318 46.36 9.82 -7.01
CA THR A 318 45.90 10.83 -8.00
C THR A 318 45.43 10.19 -9.32
N GLY A 319 45.92 8.99 -9.62
CA GLY A 319 45.48 8.11 -10.69
C GLY A 319 45.85 6.65 -10.37
N ILE A 320 45.25 5.70 -11.09
CA ILE A 320 45.57 4.27 -10.97
C ILE A 320 45.41 3.57 -12.32
N ASP A 321 46.42 2.80 -12.72
CA ASP A 321 46.35 1.91 -13.87
C ASP A 321 45.79 0.56 -13.43
N ILE A 322 44.52 0.29 -13.75
CA ILE A 322 43.84 -0.97 -13.44
C ILE A 322 44.20 -2.00 -14.52
N PRO A 323 44.81 -3.16 -14.18
CA PRO A 323 45.19 -4.18 -15.16
C PRO A 323 44.00 -4.74 -15.94
N GLU A 324 44.19 -4.99 -17.24
CA GLU A 324 43.17 -5.62 -18.10
C GLU A 324 42.84 -7.08 -17.69
N SER A 325 43.55 -7.67 -16.73
CA SER A 325 43.22 -8.95 -16.09
C SER A 325 42.12 -8.86 -15.03
N VAL A 326 41.81 -7.67 -14.52
CA VAL A 326 40.84 -7.47 -13.44
C VAL A 326 39.42 -7.76 -13.92
N VAL A 327 38.71 -8.60 -13.16
CA VAL A 327 37.30 -8.96 -13.34
C VAL A 327 36.42 -8.31 -12.27
N THR A 328 36.95 -8.15 -11.05
CA THR A 328 36.21 -7.66 -9.89
C THR A 328 36.94 -6.50 -9.23
N ILE A 329 36.23 -5.40 -8.98
CA ILE A 329 36.64 -4.34 -8.06
C ILE A 329 35.69 -4.41 -6.87
N GLU A 330 36.18 -4.71 -5.68
CA GLU A 330 35.35 -4.93 -4.49
C GLU A 330 34.92 -3.61 -3.81
N ALA A 331 34.25 -3.73 -2.67
CA ALA A 331 33.74 -2.57 -1.94
C ALA A 331 34.89 -1.71 -1.38
N GLY A 332 34.76 -0.38 -1.51
CA GLY A 332 35.67 0.60 -0.94
C GLY A 332 37.13 0.59 -1.42
N SER A 333 37.50 -0.20 -2.45
CA SER A 333 38.90 -0.45 -2.83
C SER A 333 39.75 0.80 -3.08
N PHE A 334 39.14 1.90 -3.53
CA PHE A 334 39.77 3.22 -3.70
C PHE A 334 39.00 4.33 -2.96
N PHE A 335 38.25 3.99 -1.92
CA PHE A 335 37.49 4.97 -1.12
C PHE A 335 38.42 6.04 -0.50
N ALA A 336 37.98 7.29 -0.46
CA ALA A 336 38.72 8.39 0.16
C ALA A 336 40.15 8.54 -0.40
N ASN A 337 40.23 8.94 -1.67
CA ASN A 337 41.47 9.16 -2.42
C ASN A 337 41.39 10.48 -3.24
N ASN A 338 42.44 10.81 -3.99
CA ASN A 338 42.52 12.02 -4.81
C ASN A 338 42.32 11.76 -6.31
N LEU A 339 41.70 10.64 -6.71
CA LEU A 339 41.66 10.20 -8.11
C LEU A 339 40.93 11.21 -8.97
N VAL A 340 41.58 11.72 -10.03
CA VAL A 340 41.00 12.75 -10.93
C VAL A 340 40.29 12.12 -12.13
N SER A 341 40.71 10.93 -12.55
CA SER A 341 40.06 10.14 -13.61
C SER A 341 40.40 8.65 -13.47
N VAL A 342 39.46 7.77 -13.82
CA VAL A 342 39.66 6.31 -13.82
C VAL A 342 39.17 5.70 -15.13
N ARG A 343 39.93 4.73 -15.65
CA ARG A 343 39.49 3.77 -16.67
C ARG A 343 39.27 2.41 -16.01
N VAL A 344 38.03 1.94 -16.01
CA VAL A 344 37.68 0.57 -15.65
C VAL A 344 37.84 -0.31 -16.90
N PRO A 345 38.67 -1.38 -16.89
CA PRO A 345 38.90 -2.24 -18.05
C PRO A 345 37.67 -3.00 -18.56
N ASP A 346 37.70 -3.40 -19.84
CA ASP A 346 36.61 -4.14 -20.51
C ASP A 346 36.43 -5.59 -20.01
N ASN A 347 37.25 -6.08 -19.09
CA ASN A 347 37.08 -7.38 -18.43
C ASN A 347 36.39 -7.30 -17.06
N VAL A 348 36.22 -6.10 -16.49
CA VAL A 348 35.53 -5.92 -15.21
C VAL A 348 34.03 -6.18 -15.40
N THR A 349 33.46 -7.04 -14.56
CA THR A 349 32.02 -7.35 -14.53
C THR A 349 31.31 -6.76 -13.31
N TYR A 350 32.06 -6.44 -12.24
CA TYR A 350 31.52 -5.94 -10.98
C TYR A 350 32.36 -4.78 -10.43
N ILE A 351 31.68 -3.69 -10.06
CA ILE A 351 32.24 -2.57 -9.28
C ILE A 351 31.48 -2.51 -7.95
N GLY A 352 32.19 -2.69 -6.84
CA GLY A 352 31.60 -2.81 -5.50
C GLY A 352 31.13 -1.50 -4.86
N ASP A 353 30.48 -1.66 -3.71
CA ASP A 353 29.90 -0.56 -2.94
C ASP A 353 30.98 0.43 -2.50
N GLY A 354 30.78 1.71 -2.80
CA GLY A 354 31.72 2.78 -2.47
C GLY A 354 33.10 2.69 -3.12
N ALA A 355 33.32 1.81 -4.11
CA ALA A 355 34.65 1.50 -4.67
C ALA A 355 35.50 2.72 -5.06
N PHE A 356 34.88 3.77 -5.61
CA PHE A 356 35.50 5.06 -5.97
C PHE A 356 34.84 6.25 -5.26
N SER A 357 34.19 6.02 -4.12
CA SER A 357 33.52 7.05 -3.33
C SER A 357 34.53 8.00 -2.66
N ALA A 358 34.14 9.25 -2.43
CA ALA A 358 34.99 10.30 -1.85
C ALA A 358 36.32 10.45 -2.60
N ASN A 359 36.22 10.83 -3.88
CA ASN A 359 37.37 11.08 -4.75
C ASN A 359 37.22 12.43 -5.47
N LEU A 360 38.14 12.73 -6.37
CA LEU A 360 38.14 13.99 -7.14
C LEU A 360 37.67 13.80 -8.59
N LEU A 361 37.07 12.65 -8.94
CA LEU A 361 36.88 12.21 -10.32
C LEU A 361 36.09 13.24 -11.13
N ALA A 362 36.72 13.82 -12.14
CA ALA A 362 36.06 14.68 -13.13
C ALA A 362 35.45 13.86 -14.29
N SER A 363 35.99 12.66 -14.54
CA SER A 363 35.50 11.73 -15.55
C SER A 363 35.79 10.26 -15.15
N VAL A 364 34.97 9.34 -15.65
CA VAL A 364 35.20 7.89 -15.54
C VAL A 364 34.84 7.19 -16.85
N MET A 365 35.68 6.25 -17.26
CA MET A 365 35.35 5.30 -18.34
C MET A 365 34.96 3.95 -17.71
N ILE A 366 33.75 3.48 -17.99
CA ILE A 366 33.21 2.21 -17.47
C ILE A 366 33.33 1.14 -18.57
N GLY A 367 33.96 0.01 -18.27
CA GLY A 367 34.21 -1.07 -19.24
C GLY A 367 32.93 -1.75 -19.74
N GLY A 368 32.94 -2.19 -21.00
CA GLY A 368 31.78 -2.71 -21.74
C GLY A 368 31.25 -4.09 -21.30
N LYS A 369 31.72 -4.64 -20.19
CA LYS A 369 31.21 -5.87 -19.55
C LYS A 369 30.74 -5.68 -18.11
N VAL A 370 30.81 -4.46 -17.56
CA VAL A 370 30.33 -4.20 -16.20
C VAL A 370 28.83 -4.49 -16.16
N GLU A 371 28.41 -5.42 -15.31
CA GLU A 371 27.02 -5.83 -15.16
C GLU A 371 26.35 -5.16 -13.97
N THR A 372 27.12 -4.86 -12.92
CA THR A 372 26.65 -4.28 -11.66
C THR A 372 27.59 -3.18 -11.17
N ILE A 373 27.00 -2.06 -10.74
CA ILE A 373 27.71 -0.96 -10.06
C ILE A 373 27.09 -0.79 -8.67
N GLY A 374 27.90 -0.87 -7.61
CA GLY A 374 27.46 -0.90 -6.22
C GLY A 374 26.86 0.38 -5.64
N GLU A 375 26.34 0.27 -4.43
CA GLU A 375 25.82 1.38 -3.63
C GLU A 375 26.93 2.39 -3.34
N ARG A 376 26.66 3.69 -3.57
CA ARG A 376 27.63 4.80 -3.44
C ARG A 376 28.89 4.69 -4.30
N ALA A 377 28.99 3.78 -5.28
CA ALA A 377 30.26 3.46 -5.96
C ALA A 377 31.05 4.68 -6.49
N PHE A 378 30.38 5.75 -6.92
CA PHE A 378 30.99 7.01 -7.39
C PHE A 378 30.52 8.25 -6.60
N ARG A 379 29.98 8.07 -5.39
CA ARG A 379 29.47 9.17 -4.54
C ARG A 379 30.59 10.13 -4.11
N TYR A 380 30.28 11.41 -3.87
CA TYR A 380 31.26 12.44 -3.46
C TYR A 380 32.43 12.53 -4.45
N ASN A 381 32.14 13.01 -5.66
CA ASN A 381 33.10 13.20 -6.75
C ASN A 381 32.83 14.51 -7.51
N ASN A 382 33.56 14.78 -8.59
CA ASN A 382 33.40 15.95 -9.45
C ASN A 382 32.82 15.62 -10.84
N LEU A 383 32.16 14.47 -11.02
CA LEU A 383 31.76 13.96 -12.34
C LEU A 383 30.74 14.91 -12.97
N THR A 384 31.00 15.34 -14.22
CA THR A 384 30.13 16.27 -14.97
C THR A 384 29.26 15.57 -16.01
N GLU A 385 29.75 14.48 -16.59
CA GLU A 385 28.96 13.50 -17.35
C GLU A 385 29.43 12.06 -17.08
N VAL A 386 28.52 11.10 -17.23
CA VAL A 386 28.79 9.65 -17.15
C VAL A 386 28.05 8.92 -18.26
N VAL A 387 28.68 7.89 -18.84
CA VAL A 387 28.03 6.91 -19.70
C VAL A 387 28.00 5.57 -18.97
N ILE A 388 26.80 5.07 -18.68
CA ILE A 388 26.56 3.74 -18.12
C ILE A 388 26.36 2.77 -19.31
N PRO A 389 27.25 1.78 -19.53
CA PRO A 389 27.13 0.87 -20.68
C PRO A 389 25.88 -0.01 -20.61
N ASP A 390 25.36 -0.43 -21.77
CA ASP A 390 24.20 -1.35 -21.88
C ASP A 390 24.42 -2.74 -21.27
N SER A 391 25.67 -3.09 -20.93
CA SER A 391 25.98 -4.29 -20.14
C SER A 391 25.48 -4.20 -18.69
N VAL A 392 25.31 -2.98 -18.16
CA VAL A 392 24.95 -2.74 -16.76
C VAL A 392 23.47 -3.05 -16.57
N LYS A 393 23.19 -4.12 -15.82
CA LYS A 393 21.86 -4.64 -15.47
C LYS A 393 21.35 -4.02 -14.16
N SER A 394 22.26 -3.57 -13.30
CA SER A 394 21.94 -3.01 -11.98
C SER A 394 22.90 -1.88 -11.59
N ILE A 395 22.34 -0.87 -10.92
CA ILE A 395 23.07 0.21 -10.27
C ILE A 395 22.58 0.33 -8.82
N GLY A 396 23.47 0.65 -7.88
CA GLY A 396 23.16 0.72 -6.45
C GLY A 396 22.52 2.04 -6.00
N GLN A 397 22.11 2.09 -4.73
CA GLN A 397 21.60 3.33 -4.13
C GLN A 397 22.71 4.39 -4.07
N TYR A 398 22.36 5.68 -4.17
CA TYR A 398 23.29 6.81 -4.05
C TYR A 398 24.53 6.74 -4.97
N VAL A 399 24.48 5.94 -6.04
CA VAL A 399 25.64 5.55 -6.87
C VAL A 399 26.43 6.73 -7.45
N PHE A 400 25.73 7.78 -7.90
CA PHE A 400 26.32 9.04 -8.36
C PHE A 400 25.85 10.24 -7.51
N ALA A 401 25.51 10.02 -6.24
CA ALA A 401 25.11 11.11 -5.35
C ALA A 401 26.28 12.07 -5.08
N ASP A 402 25.97 13.32 -4.74
CA ASP A 402 26.93 14.36 -4.35
C ASP A 402 28.06 14.53 -5.39
N ASN A 403 27.65 14.92 -6.60
CA ASN A 403 28.49 15.07 -7.79
C ASN A 403 28.13 16.38 -8.53
N LYS A 404 28.58 16.54 -9.79
CA LYS A 404 28.35 17.73 -10.62
C LYS A 404 27.70 17.38 -11.96
N LEU A 405 26.92 16.28 -11.98
CA LEU A 405 26.39 15.74 -13.22
C LEU A 405 25.37 16.70 -13.81
N THR A 406 25.65 17.12 -15.04
CA THR A 406 24.71 17.85 -15.90
C THR A 406 24.03 16.91 -16.90
N LYS A 407 24.60 15.70 -17.10
CA LYS A 407 24.21 14.72 -18.11
C LYS A 407 24.59 13.31 -17.65
N VAL A 408 23.73 12.33 -17.93
CA VAL A 408 24.06 10.90 -17.81
C VAL A 408 23.42 10.13 -18.97
N THR A 409 24.13 9.18 -19.55
CA THR A 409 23.55 8.16 -20.43
C THR A 409 23.29 6.91 -19.59
N LEU A 410 22.02 6.52 -19.46
CA LEU A 410 21.60 5.32 -18.75
C LEU A 410 21.68 4.08 -19.67
N SER A 411 21.96 2.92 -19.06
CA SER A 411 21.82 1.61 -19.71
C SER A 411 20.36 1.35 -20.11
N ASN A 412 20.13 0.74 -21.27
CA ASN A 412 18.80 0.29 -21.69
C ASN A 412 18.31 -0.96 -20.91
N ALA A 413 19.16 -1.59 -20.10
CA ALA A 413 18.83 -2.78 -19.32
C ALA A 413 18.32 -2.50 -17.90
N ILE A 414 18.51 -1.28 -17.36
CA ILE A 414 18.00 -0.92 -16.02
C ILE A 414 16.50 -0.54 -16.06
N THR A 415 15.75 -0.96 -15.05
CA THR A 415 14.29 -0.73 -14.94
C THR A 415 13.88 0.10 -13.73
N GLU A 416 14.80 0.38 -12.81
CA GLU A 416 14.63 1.30 -11.68
C GLU A 416 15.80 2.29 -11.65
N ILE A 417 15.51 3.55 -11.34
CA ILE A 417 16.51 4.51 -10.86
C ILE A 417 16.52 4.42 -9.33
N PRO A 418 17.59 3.92 -8.67
CA PRO A 418 17.57 3.64 -7.23
C PRO A 418 17.41 4.86 -6.32
N THR A 419 17.16 4.59 -5.04
CA THR A 419 17.17 5.58 -3.97
C THR A 419 18.43 6.45 -4.01
N GLY A 420 18.25 7.77 -4.04
CA GLY A 420 19.30 8.79 -4.04
C GLY A 420 20.27 8.76 -5.22
N ALA A 421 20.04 7.98 -6.28
CA ALA A 421 21.05 7.65 -7.31
C ALA A 421 21.73 8.88 -7.96
N PHE A 422 21.02 9.99 -8.12
CA PHE A 422 21.48 11.26 -8.68
C PHE A 422 21.24 12.45 -7.73
N MET A 423 21.12 12.18 -6.42
CA MET A 423 20.97 13.21 -5.38
C MET A 423 22.16 14.19 -5.38
N ASN A 424 21.92 15.48 -5.14
CA ASN A 424 22.92 16.55 -5.07
C ASN A 424 23.82 16.58 -6.32
N ASN A 425 23.28 17.04 -7.44
CA ASN A 425 23.94 17.15 -8.75
C ASN A 425 23.46 18.42 -9.50
N ASP A 426 24.06 18.72 -10.65
CA ASP A 426 23.82 19.94 -11.43
C ASP A 426 22.82 19.75 -12.59
N PHE A 427 21.92 18.75 -12.51
CA PHE A 427 20.95 18.49 -13.58
C PHE A 427 19.91 19.63 -13.68
N THR A 428 19.79 20.25 -14.86
CA THR A 428 18.81 21.31 -15.16
C THR A 428 17.61 20.84 -15.99
N GLU A 429 17.76 19.71 -16.68
CA GLU A 429 16.71 18.91 -17.31
C GLU A 429 17.04 17.42 -17.19
N PHE A 430 16.04 16.54 -17.28
CA PHE A 430 16.27 15.09 -17.33
C PHE A 430 15.25 14.37 -18.22
N VAL A 431 15.68 13.32 -18.92
CA VAL A 431 14.82 12.43 -19.69
C VAL A 431 14.86 11.04 -19.05
N ILE A 432 13.77 10.65 -18.39
CA ILE A 432 13.59 9.30 -17.84
C ILE A 432 13.24 8.36 -19.01
N PRO A 433 14.06 7.36 -19.37
CA PRO A 433 13.82 6.52 -20.55
C PRO A 433 12.58 5.62 -20.43
N ASP A 434 12.07 5.15 -21.58
CA ASP A 434 10.92 4.23 -21.66
C ASP A 434 11.16 2.86 -20.99
N GLY A 435 12.40 2.50 -20.64
CA GLY A 435 12.70 1.30 -19.84
C GLY A 435 12.42 1.43 -18.34
N ILE A 436 12.33 2.66 -17.81
CA ILE A 436 12.20 2.89 -16.37
C ILE A 436 10.76 2.68 -15.91
N VAL A 437 10.59 1.78 -14.95
CA VAL A 437 9.33 1.39 -14.29
C VAL A 437 9.18 2.09 -12.94
N VAL A 438 10.30 2.36 -12.24
CA VAL A 438 10.34 2.93 -10.89
C VAL A 438 11.39 4.04 -10.78
N ILE A 439 11.06 5.14 -10.12
CA ILE A 439 12.00 6.16 -9.66
C ILE A 439 12.08 6.10 -8.13
N GLY A 440 13.32 5.97 -7.64
CA GLY A 440 13.68 5.70 -6.25
C GLY A 440 13.44 6.86 -5.29
N GLU A 441 13.53 6.56 -3.99
CA GLU A 441 13.36 7.57 -2.96
C GLU A 441 14.47 8.62 -3.06
N SER A 442 14.14 9.90 -2.97
CA SER A 442 15.13 11.00 -3.08
C SER A 442 16.01 11.01 -4.35
N ALA A 443 15.64 10.27 -5.42
CA ALA A 443 16.52 9.95 -6.55
C ALA A 443 17.21 11.16 -7.22
N PHE A 444 16.54 12.32 -7.28
CA PHE A 444 17.00 13.58 -7.87
C PHE A 444 16.92 14.76 -6.88
N VAL A 445 16.96 14.50 -5.56
CA VAL A 445 16.92 15.58 -4.55
C VAL A 445 18.09 16.53 -4.71
N GLY A 446 17.88 17.83 -4.48
CA GLY A 446 18.97 18.82 -4.47
C GLY A 446 19.62 19.00 -5.84
N ASN A 447 18.80 18.98 -6.90
CA ASN A 447 19.20 19.31 -8.26
C ASN A 447 18.53 20.63 -8.69
N GLU A 448 18.95 21.17 -9.83
CA GLU A 448 18.42 22.43 -10.37
C GLU A 448 17.31 22.20 -11.43
N LEU A 449 16.66 21.02 -11.45
CA LEU A 449 15.79 20.57 -12.55
C LEU A 449 14.63 21.54 -12.80
N THR A 450 14.58 22.11 -14.00
CA THR A 450 13.51 23.00 -14.47
C THR A 450 12.39 22.25 -15.21
N SER A 451 12.74 21.12 -15.84
CA SER A 451 11.81 20.20 -16.51
C SER A 451 12.29 18.74 -16.41
N VAL A 452 11.36 17.79 -16.50
CA VAL A 452 11.63 16.35 -16.63
C VAL A 452 10.67 15.75 -17.65
N THR A 453 11.21 14.95 -18.57
CA THR A 453 10.44 14.13 -19.52
C THR A 453 10.35 12.69 -19.02
N PHE A 454 9.17 12.08 -19.10
CA PHE A 454 8.88 10.77 -18.51
C PHE A 454 8.52 9.71 -19.57
N GLY A 455 9.28 8.60 -19.58
CA GLY A 455 8.99 7.41 -20.37
C GLY A 455 7.69 6.71 -19.96
N GLN A 456 7.01 6.09 -20.93
CA GLN A 456 5.63 5.62 -20.82
C GLN A 456 5.45 4.37 -19.95
N SER A 457 6.52 3.61 -19.71
CA SER A 457 6.49 2.42 -18.84
C SER A 457 6.37 2.76 -17.36
N LEU A 458 6.75 3.97 -16.94
CA LEU A 458 6.83 4.41 -15.55
C LEU A 458 5.54 4.13 -14.78
N LYS A 459 5.68 3.45 -13.64
CA LYS A 459 4.59 3.07 -12.72
C LYS A 459 4.68 3.78 -11.38
N GLN A 460 5.87 3.88 -10.81
CA GLN A 460 6.04 4.36 -9.43
C GLN A 460 7.08 5.47 -9.34
N ILE A 461 6.77 6.49 -8.55
CA ILE A 461 7.68 7.56 -8.15
C ILE A 461 7.68 7.58 -6.62
N LYS A 462 8.77 7.14 -5.99
CA LYS A 462 8.84 7.01 -4.52
C LYS A 462 9.01 8.38 -3.84
N ASP A 463 8.98 8.36 -2.51
CA ASP A 463 9.04 9.55 -1.66
C ASP A 463 10.25 10.44 -1.98
N PHE A 464 10.07 11.75 -1.88
CA PHE A 464 11.08 12.79 -2.14
C PHE A 464 11.76 12.74 -3.53
N ALA A 465 11.35 11.89 -4.48
CA ALA A 465 12.09 11.61 -5.73
C ALA A 465 12.67 12.83 -6.48
N PHE A 466 11.92 13.94 -6.57
CA PHE A 466 12.34 15.21 -7.18
C PHE A 466 12.29 16.38 -6.17
N TYR A 467 12.33 16.12 -4.87
CA TYR A 467 12.17 17.15 -3.85
C TYR A 467 13.28 18.20 -3.89
N GLY A 468 12.92 19.48 -3.74
CA GLY A 468 13.89 20.58 -3.70
C GLY A 468 14.55 20.86 -5.05
N ASN A 469 13.74 21.00 -6.11
CA ASN A 469 14.17 21.30 -7.48
C ASN A 469 13.47 22.57 -8.02
N ASN A 470 13.65 22.91 -9.30
CA ASN A 470 13.09 24.11 -9.95
C ASN A 470 11.85 23.85 -10.81
N LEU A 471 11.21 22.67 -10.73
CA LEU A 471 10.20 22.24 -11.71
C LEU A 471 9.02 23.20 -11.73
N THR A 472 8.66 23.71 -12.92
CA THR A 472 7.56 24.68 -13.10
C THR A 472 6.25 24.03 -13.55
N SER A 473 6.34 22.87 -14.20
CA SER A 473 5.20 22.00 -14.55
C SER A 473 5.64 20.55 -14.71
N VAL A 474 4.79 19.59 -14.33
CA VAL A 474 5.03 18.14 -14.51
C VAL A 474 3.86 17.49 -15.25
N ASN A 475 4.16 16.58 -16.19
CA ASN A 475 3.16 15.81 -16.94
C ASN A 475 3.50 14.32 -16.89
N LEU A 476 2.77 13.55 -16.09
CA LEU A 476 3.04 12.14 -15.82
C LEU A 476 2.39 11.23 -16.88
N PRO A 477 3.03 10.13 -17.29
CA PRO A 477 2.48 9.19 -18.27
C PRO A 477 1.31 8.40 -17.68
N LYS A 478 0.46 7.85 -18.56
CA LYS A 478 -0.73 7.06 -18.16
C LYS A 478 -0.41 5.77 -17.38
N GLY A 479 0.85 5.36 -17.34
CA GLY A 479 1.31 4.20 -16.58
C GLY A 479 1.40 4.43 -15.06
N VAL A 480 1.54 5.68 -14.59
CA VAL A 480 1.85 5.95 -13.18
C VAL A 480 0.67 5.57 -12.29
N ASN A 481 0.93 4.71 -11.31
CA ASN A 481 -0.05 4.23 -10.33
C ASN A 481 0.35 4.52 -8.87
N SER A 482 1.58 4.98 -8.61
CA SER A 482 2.00 5.45 -7.28
C SER A 482 2.95 6.65 -7.34
N ILE A 483 2.68 7.66 -6.50
CA ILE A 483 3.44 8.89 -6.32
C ILE A 483 3.54 9.13 -4.81
N GLY A 484 4.75 9.01 -4.28
CA GLY A 484 5.05 9.01 -2.84
C GLY A 484 5.09 10.38 -2.17
N SER A 485 5.33 10.37 -0.86
CA SER A 485 5.34 11.56 0.00
C SER A 485 6.39 12.55 -0.47
N TYR A 486 6.01 13.82 -0.64
CA TYR A 486 6.92 14.89 -1.12
C TYR A 486 7.65 14.59 -2.45
N ALA A 487 7.18 13.64 -3.27
CA ALA A 487 7.85 13.21 -4.52
C ALA A 487 8.16 14.36 -5.49
N PHE A 488 7.36 15.43 -5.47
CA PHE A 488 7.56 16.69 -6.18
C PHE A 488 7.50 17.91 -5.24
N GLY A 489 7.82 17.73 -3.96
CA GLY A 489 7.75 18.77 -2.94
C GLY A 489 8.85 19.83 -3.07
N SER A 490 8.65 21.01 -2.47
CA SER A 490 9.60 22.14 -2.46
C SER A 490 10.15 22.49 -3.86
N ASN A 491 9.26 22.50 -4.86
CA ASN A 491 9.54 22.86 -6.25
C ASN A 491 8.89 24.22 -6.59
N LYS A 492 8.73 24.55 -7.88
CA LYS A 492 8.12 25.80 -8.37
C LYS A 492 6.84 25.53 -9.19
N LEU A 493 6.17 24.40 -8.94
CA LEU A 493 5.09 23.91 -9.81
C LEU A 493 3.91 24.87 -9.83
N THR A 494 3.54 25.31 -11.02
CA THR A 494 2.27 25.98 -11.31
C THR A 494 1.20 24.98 -11.75
N SER A 495 1.61 23.82 -12.28
CA SER A 495 0.74 22.72 -12.66
C SER A 495 1.39 21.34 -12.51
N ILE A 496 0.57 20.34 -12.21
CA ILE A 496 0.93 18.92 -12.35
C ILE A 496 -0.21 18.17 -13.05
N THR A 497 0.11 17.29 -13.97
CA THR A 497 -0.87 16.43 -14.68
C THR A 497 -0.64 14.97 -14.34
N VAL A 498 -1.63 14.35 -13.69
CA VAL A 498 -1.62 12.95 -13.24
C VAL A 498 -2.55 12.14 -14.15
N ASN A 499 -2.01 11.66 -15.27
CA ASN A 499 -2.79 10.96 -16.31
C ASN A 499 -3.03 9.45 -16.04
N GLY A 500 -2.55 8.91 -14.92
CA GLY A 500 -2.54 7.48 -14.64
C GLY A 500 -3.94 6.86 -14.61
N SER A 501 -4.16 5.71 -15.25
CA SER A 501 -5.50 5.12 -15.38
C SER A 501 -6.05 4.52 -14.09
N TRP A 502 -7.32 4.79 -13.78
CA TRP A 502 -8.11 4.03 -12.80
C TRP A 502 -8.91 2.91 -13.48
N GLU A 503 -8.81 1.71 -12.91
CA GLU A 503 -9.67 0.58 -13.21
C GLU A 503 -10.38 0.11 -11.94
N LYS A 504 -11.71 0.02 -12.00
CA LYS A 504 -12.49 -0.57 -10.92
C LYS A 504 -12.42 -2.09 -11.05
N THR A 505 -11.74 -2.74 -10.11
CA THR A 505 -11.60 -4.21 -10.05
C THR A 505 -12.56 -4.82 -9.03
N SER A 506 -12.61 -6.16 -8.99
CA SER A 506 -13.32 -6.91 -7.94
C SER A 506 -12.84 -6.60 -6.51
N ASN A 507 -11.61 -6.10 -6.38
CA ASN A 507 -10.93 -5.90 -5.10
C ASN A 507 -10.93 -4.42 -4.66
N GLY A 508 -11.47 -3.52 -5.47
CA GLY A 508 -11.54 -2.09 -5.20
C GLY A 508 -11.18 -1.23 -6.43
N LEU A 509 -11.15 0.08 -6.22
CA LEU A 509 -10.61 1.05 -7.18
C LEU A 509 -9.08 0.90 -7.21
N ILE A 510 -8.52 0.40 -8.32
CA ILE A 510 -7.11 0.63 -8.63
C ILE A 510 -7.08 2.00 -9.31
N GLY A 511 -6.56 3.01 -8.63
CA GLY A 511 -6.30 4.33 -9.18
C GLY A 511 -4.89 4.78 -8.83
N VAL A 512 -4.49 5.97 -9.27
CA VAL A 512 -3.19 6.53 -8.89
C VAL A 512 -3.18 6.82 -7.39
N TYR A 513 -2.33 6.12 -6.64
CA TYR A 513 -1.97 6.54 -5.30
C TYR A 513 -1.13 7.81 -5.42
N PHE A 514 -1.65 8.93 -4.92
CA PHE A 514 -1.02 10.25 -5.00
C PHE A 514 -0.98 10.81 -3.59
N ASP A 515 0.16 10.72 -2.91
CA ASP A 515 0.22 11.05 -1.48
C ASP A 515 -0.21 12.50 -1.16
N TYR A 516 -0.77 12.68 0.03
CA TYR A 516 -1.25 13.96 0.56
C TYR A 516 -0.19 15.07 0.60
N TRP A 517 1.09 14.74 0.67
CA TRP A 517 2.22 15.67 0.65
C TRP A 517 3.03 15.64 -0.65
N ALA A 518 2.62 14.84 -1.66
CA ALA A 518 3.39 14.62 -2.90
C ALA A 518 3.83 15.91 -3.63
N VAL A 519 3.06 17.01 -3.51
CA VAL A 519 3.34 18.31 -4.14
C VAL A 519 3.46 19.48 -3.12
N GLU A 520 3.75 19.18 -1.86
CA GLU A 520 3.81 20.19 -0.79
C GLU A 520 4.88 21.27 -1.04
N GLY A 521 4.60 22.52 -0.62
CA GLY A 521 5.57 23.62 -0.65
C GLY A 521 5.84 24.26 -2.02
N ASN A 522 5.07 23.93 -3.06
CA ASN A 522 5.27 24.47 -4.42
C ASN A 522 4.77 25.90 -4.65
N GLN A 523 3.82 26.39 -3.84
CA GLN A 523 3.22 27.71 -3.96
C GLN A 523 2.92 28.29 -2.57
N THR A 524 2.98 29.61 -2.43
CA THR A 524 2.70 30.31 -1.15
C THR A 524 1.21 30.34 -0.80
N ASN A 525 0.34 30.35 -1.82
CA ASN A 525 -1.09 30.09 -1.72
C ASN A 525 -1.35 28.73 -2.40
N PRO A 526 -1.86 27.71 -1.67
CA PRO A 526 -2.08 26.39 -2.24
C PRO A 526 -2.95 26.37 -3.50
N SER A 527 -3.91 27.30 -3.61
CA SER A 527 -4.84 27.35 -4.75
C SER A 527 -4.22 27.81 -6.07
N ASP A 528 -3.00 28.37 -6.05
CA ASP A 528 -2.28 28.77 -7.26
C ASP A 528 -1.71 27.54 -8.01
N LEU A 529 -1.51 26.40 -7.33
CA LEU A 529 -1.13 25.13 -7.97
C LEU A 529 -2.35 24.49 -8.63
N LYS A 530 -2.23 24.17 -9.91
CA LYS A 530 -3.24 23.44 -10.69
C LYS A 530 -2.95 21.95 -10.72
N VAL A 531 -3.80 21.13 -10.11
CA VAL A 531 -3.70 19.68 -10.17
C VAL A 531 -4.68 19.17 -11.24
N TYR A 532 -4.13 18.77 -12.38
CA TYR A 532 -4.87 18.17 -13.47
C TYR A 532 -4.93 16.65 -13.25
N GLY A 533 -6.14 16.11 -13.20
CA GLY A 533 -6.42 14.69 -13.04
C GLY A 533 -7.86 14.42 -13.45
N TYR A 534 -8.33 13.18 -13.40
CA TYR A 534 -9.73 12.90 -13.72
C TYR A 534 -10.54 12.95 -12.42
N ALA A 535 -11.75 13.50 -12.49
CA ALA A 535 -12.62 13.54 -11.33
C ALA A 535 -13.16 12.14 -10.98
N GLY A 536 -13.36 11.90 -9.68
CA GLY A 536 -13.71 10.60 -9.08
C GLY A 536 -12.56 9.95 -8.30
N THR A 537 -11.40 10.60 -8.24
CA THR A 537 -10.12 9.94 -7.96
C THR A 537 -9.42 10.50 -6.73
N MET A 538 -8.44 9.77 -6.20
CA MET A 538 -7.55 10.24 -5.12
C MET A 538 -6.82 11.54 -5.49
N VAL A 539 -6.59 11.80 -6.78
CA VAL A 539 -6.00 13.06 -7.28
C VAL A 539 -6.93 14.25 -7.00
N GLU A 540 -8.24 14.11 -7.22
CA GLU A 540 -9.24 15.11 -6.85
C GLU A 540 -9.34 15.26 -5.33
N GLU A 541 -9.36 14.15 -4.58
CA GLU A 541 -9.47 14.16 -3.13
C GLU A 541 -8.31 14.92 -2.47
N VAL A 542 -7.08 14.60 -2.86
CA VAL A 542 -5.86 15.22 -2.34
C VAL A 542 -5.73 16.67 -2.77
N ALA A 543 -6.03 17.00 -4.04
CA ALA A 543 -6.03 18.39 -4.51
C ALA A 543 -7.00 19.25 -3.69
N ASN A 544 -8.24 18.80 -3.47
CA ASN A 544 -9.21 19.52 -2.65
C ASN A 544 -8.80 19.59 -1.17
N TYR A 545 -8.28 18.50 -0.58
CA TYR A 545 -7.83 18.48 0.81
C TYR A 545 -6.68 19.46 1.07
N ARG A 546 -5.74 19.56 0.13
CA ARG A 546 -4.60 20.50 0.19
C ARG A 546 -4.94 21.93 -0.25
N GLY A 547 -6.16 22.17 -0.74
CA GLY A 547 -6.61 23.48 -1.21
C GLY A 547 -6.05 23.90 -2.57
N HIS A 548 -5.60 22.95 -3.38
CA HIS A 548 -5.13 23.18 -4.75
C HIS A 548 -6.30 23.33 -5.73
N THR A 549 -6.07 24.02 -6.86
CA THR A 549 -7.07 24.12 -7.93
C THR A 549 -7.09 22.81 -8.72
N PHE A 550 -8.02 21.92 -8.40
CA PHE A 550 -8.26 20.71 -9.18
C PHE A 550 -8.90 21.02 -10.54
N ILE A 551 -8.47 20.34 -11.62
CA ILE A 551 -9.01 20.47 -12.97
C ILE A 551 -9.25 19.07 -13.55
N ASP A 552 -10.52 18.76 -13.84
CA ASP A 552 -10.94 17.51 -14.48
C ASP A 552 -10.45 17.46 -15.95
N ILE A 553 -9.62 16.46 -16.28
CA ILE A 553 -9.14 16.20 -17.65
C ILE A 553 -9.92 15.09 -18.36
N THR A 554 -11.03 14.61 -17.78
CA THR A 554 -11.97 13.72 -18.46
C THR A 554 -12.40 14.33 -19.80
N PRO A 555 -12.11 13.69 -20.96
CA PRO A 555 -12.36 14.31 -22.26
C PRO A 555 -13.85 14.56 -22.49
N VAL A 556 -14.26 15.83 -22.48
CA VAL A 556 -15.63 16.23 -22.85
C VAL A 556 -15.85 15.90 -24.33
N PRO A 557 -16.82 15.03 -24.70
CA PRO A 557 -17.07 14.71 -26.08
C PRO A 557 -17.48 15.95 -26.88
N LYS A 558 -16.94 16.13 -28.08
CA LYS A 558 -17.29 17.30 -28.91
C LYS A 558 -18.80 17.27 -29.25
N PRO A 559 -19.49 18.43 -29.33
CA PRO A 559 -20.93 18.51 -29.54
C PRO A 559 -21.48 17.61 -30.66
N ASP A 560 -20.75 17.57 -31.78
CA ASP A 560 -21.12 16.90 -33.03
C ASP A 560 -20.38 15.54 -33.23
N GLN A 561 -19.62 15.07 -32.25
CA GLN A 561 -18.95 13.78 -32.34
C GLN A 561 -19.96 12.64 -32.14
N PRO A 562 -20.09 11.68 -33.07
CA PRO A 562 -20.93 10.50 -32.88
C PRO A 562 -20.26 9.53 -31.89
N LEU A 563 -20.98 9.22 -30.81
CA LEU A 563 -20.61 8.25 -29.76
C LEU A 563 -21.50 7.02 -29.89
N LYS A 564 -20.96 5.79 -29.91
CA LYS A 564 -21.81 4.59 -29.84
C LYS A 564 -22.29 4.36 -28.41
N ILE A 565 -23.57 4.02 -28.24
CA ILE A 565 -24.18 3.84 -26.92
C ILE A 565 -23.50 2.70 -26.14
N ASN A 566 -23.20 1.58 -26.77
CA ASN A 566 -22.48 0.47 -26.13
C ASN A 566 -20.99 0.73 -25.84
N GLU A 567 -20.38 1.78 -26.41
CA GLU A 567 -19.01 2.20 -26.10
C GLU A 567 -18.99 3.18 -24.91
N VAL A 568 -20.03 4.00 -24.76
CA VAL A 568 -20.23 4.92 -23.62
C VAL A 568 -20.75 4.16 -22.40
N PHE A 569 -21.76 3.31 -22.60
CA PHE A 569 -22.43 2.51 -21.57
C PHE A 569 -22.08 1.02 -21.77
N PRO A 570 -21.04 0.48 -21.10
CA PRO A 570 -20.64 -0.91 -21.25
C PRO A 570 -21.54 -1.91 -20.50
N ASP A 571 -22.45 -1.43 -19.64
CA ASP A 571 -23.52 -2.26 -19.08
C ASP A 571 -24.64 -2.40 -20.12
N GLU A 572 -24.84 -3.60 -20.67
CA GLU A 572 -25.81 -3.84 -21.76
C GLU A 572 -27.25 -3.44 -21.40
N ASN A 573 -27.64 -3.56 -20.13
CA ASN A 573 -28.95 -3.12 -19.68
C ASN A 573 -29.03 -1.59 -19.71
N LEU A 574 -28.07 -0.90 -19.10
CA LEU A 574 -28.04 0.58 -19.13
C LEU A 574 -27.96 1.12 -20.57
N ALA A 575 -27.15 0.51 -21.44
CA ALA A 575 -27.06 0.84 -22.87
C ALA A 575 -28.42 0.69 -23.57
N LYS A 576 -29.12 -0.43 -23.33
CA LYS A 576 -30.46 -0.68 -23.87
C LYS A 576 -31.49 0.30 -23.35
N TYR A 577 -31.48 0.64 -22.06
CA TYR A 577 -32.46 1.56 -21.47
C TYR A 577 -32.16 3.04 -21.78
N PHE A 578 -30.89 3.42 -21.95
CA PHE A 578 -30.53 4.71 -22.54
C PHE A 578 -31.03 4.82 -23.99
N ALA A 579 -30.88 3.76 -24.80
CA ALA A 579 -31.42 3.71 -26.15
C ALA A 579 -32.98 3.76 -26.18
N GLU A 580 -33.67 2.99 -25.33
CA GLU A 580 -35.12 3.08 -25.16
C GLU A 580 -35.55 4.51 -24.75
N TRP A 581 -34.83 5.16 -23.83
CA TRP A 581 -35.10 6.53 -23.40
C TRP A 581 -34.83 7.56 -24.51
N MET A 582 -33.78 7.41 -25.31
CA MET A 582 -33.46 8.26 -26.47
C MET A 582 -34.51 8.15 -27.59
N SER A 583 -35.22 7.01 -27.71
CA SER A 583 -36.19 6.74 -28.78
C SER A 583 -37.40 7.69 -28.85
N ALA A 584 -37.61 8.53 -27.83
CA ALA A 584 -38.62 9.59 -27.87
C ALA A 584 -38.22 10.80 -28.75
N LEU A 585 -36.97 10.89 -29.21
CA LEU A 585 -36.61 11.81 -30.30
C LEU A 585 -37.18 11.27 -31.64
N PRO A 586 -37.93 12.06 -32.43
CA PRO A 586 -38.54 11.58 -33.70
C PRO A 586 -37.55 11.09 -34.77
N THR A 587 -36.26 11.37 -34.61
CA THR A 587 -35.18 10.93 -35.51
C THR A 587 -34.63 9.53 -35.17
N TRP A 588 -34.98 8.97 -34.01
CA TRP A 588 -34.18 7.95 -33.34
C TRP A 588 -34.81 6.54 -33.40
N LYS A 589 -33.99 5.48 -33.42
CA LYS A 589 -34.41 4.11 -33.81
C LYS A 589 -34.28 3.01 -32.74
N GLY A 590 -33.96 3.35 -31.49
CA GLY A 590 -34.21 2.48 -30.34
C GLY A 590 -33.26 1.30 -30.14
N ARG A 591 -31.95 1.45 -30.40
CA ARG A 591 -30.97 0.34 -30.26
C ARG A 591 -29.68 0.76 -29.55
N SER A 592 -29.09 -0.15 -28.77
CA SER A 592 -27.82 0.06 -28.05
C SER A 592 -26.57 0.07 -28.93
N ASP A 593 -26.66 -0.37 -30.19
CA ASP A 593 -25.60 -0.27 -31.21
C ASP A 593 -25.57 1.10 -31.92
N SER A 594 -26.56 1.96 -31.67
CA SER A 594 -26.73 3.24 -32.37
C SER A 594 -25.78 4.31 -31.83
N THR A 595 -25.40 5.23 -32.72
CA THR A 595 -24.69 6.45 -32.34
C THR A 595 -25.64 7.54 -31.83
N PHE A 596 -25.11 8.42 -30.98
CA PHE A 596 -25.72 9.70 -30.62
C PHE A 596 -24.64 10.77 -30.50
N SER A 597 -25.01 12.03 -30.69
CA SER A 597 -24.19 13.20 -30.43
C SER A 597 -24.56 13.86 -29.10
N MET A 598 -23.65 14.65 -28.51
CA MET A 598 -23.98 15.44 -27.32
C MET A 598 -25.05 16.51 -27.62
N ALA A 599 -25.14 16.98 -28.87
CA ALA A 599 -26.23 17.82 -29.34
C ALA A 599 -27.60 17.12 -29.33
N GLU A 600 -27.67 15.81 -29.67
CA GLU A 600 -28.90 15.03 -29.55
C GLU A 600 -29.27 14.72 -28.10
N LEU A 601 -28.31 14.47 -27.22
CA LEU A 601 -28.58 14.33 -25.77
C LEU A 601 -29.12 15.64 -25.16
N ASP A 602 -28.51 16.78 -25.52
CA ASP A 602 -28.97 18.13 -25.15
C ASP A 602 -30.40 18.41 -25.66
N ALA A 603 -30.69 18.05 -26.92
CA ALA A 603 -32.04 18.13 -27.49
C ALA A 603 -33.04 17.17 -26.80
N ARG A 604 -32.61 15.94 -26.48
CA ARG A 604 -33.43 14.94 -25.79
C ARG A 604 -33.89 15.41 -24.41
N ILE A 605 -32.96 16.01 -23.65
CA ILE A 605 -33.20 16.57 -22.31
C ILE A 605 -34.17 17.75 -22.40
N LYS A 606 -33.97 18.67 -23.37
CA LYS A 606 -34.88 19.79 -23.63
C LYS A 606 -36.30 19.36 -24.00
N LEU A 607 -36.45 18.38 -24.89
CA LEU A 607 -37.75 17.98 -25.45
C LEU A 607 -38.77 17.55 -24.37
N ASN A 608 -38.29 16.96 -23.26
CA ASN A 608 -39.15 16.40 -22.20
C ASN A 608 -39.40 17.33 -21.01
N GLY A 609 -38.88 18.56 -20.99
CA GLY A 609 -39.31 19.61 -20.02
C GLY A 609 -39.33 19.18 -18.55
N ALA A 610 -38.27 18.50 -18.09
CA ALA A 610 -38.13 17.86 -16.77
C ALA A 610 -39.08 16.67 -16.49
N LEU A 611 -38.68 15.47 -16.94
CA LEU A 611 -39.24 14.18 -16.46
C LEU A 611 -38.23 13.01 -16.57
N ASN A 612 -38.39 12.06 -15.66
CA ASN A 612 -37.46 10.99 -15.23
C ASN A 612 -36.67 10.26 -16.33
N PHE A 613 -35.36 10.09 -16.10
CA PHE A 613 -34.60 8.94 -16.60
C PHE A 613 -34.88 7.75 -15.66
N ASN A 614 -35.86 6.92 -16.00
CA ASN A 614 -36.20 5.72 -15.22
C ASN A 614 -35.56 4.47 -15.82
N ALA A 615 -34.56 3.96 -15.11
CA ALA A 615 -33.87 2.71 -15.36
C ALA A 615 -34.00 1.76 -14.14
N SER A 616 -35.12 1.83 -13.42
CA SER A 616 -35.41 0.96 -12.27
C SER A 616 -35.75 -0.48 -12.66
N ASN A 617 -35.42 -1.44 -11.79
CA ASN A 617 -35.76 -2.86 -11.94
C ASN A 617 -35.22 -3.48 -13.25
N ARG A 618 -34.02 -3.04 -13.68
CA ARG A 618 -33.45 -3.37 -14.99
C ARG A 618 -32.25 -4.33 -14.95
N GLY A 619 -31.78 -4.70 -13.76
CA GLY A 619 -30.61 -5.58 -13.59
C GLY A 619 -29.27 -4.91 -13.89
N ILE A 620 -29.22 -3.57 -13.84
CA ILE A 620 -28.02 -2.76 -14.10
C ILE A 620 -27.00 -2.96 -12.96
N ARG A 621 -25.72 -3.07 -13.31
CA ARG A 621 -24.59 -3.35 -12.42
C ARG A 621 -23.56 -2.22 -12.39
N SER A 622 -23.53 -1.36 -13.40
CA SER A 622 -22.68 -0.17 -13.46
C SER A 622 -23.41 1.02 -14.05
N LEU A 623 -23.13 2.22 -13.54
CA LEU A 623 -23.57 3.50 -14.10
C LEU A 623 -22.54 4.12 -15.06
N LYS A 624 -21.49 3.40 -15.47
CA LYS A 624 -20.46 3.95 -16.37
C LYS A 624 -21.08 4.44 -17.68
N GLY A 625 -20.73 5.66 -18.09
CA GLY A 625 -21.36 6.41 -19.17
C GLY A 625 -22.34 7.48 -18.67
N MET A 626 -22.81 7.43 -17.42
CA MET A 626 -23.70 8.45 -16.86
C MET A 626 -23.04 9.81 -16.60
N GLU A 627 -21.71 9.90 -16.64
CA GLU A 627 -20.93 11.14 -16.45
C GLU A 627 -21.42 12.23 -17.43
N ILE A 628 -21.77 11.83 -18.66
CA ILE A 628 -22.23 12.71 -19.74
C ILE A 628 -23.48 13.53 -19.39
N PHE A 629 -24.31 13.03 -18.45
CA PHE A 629 -25.49 13.76 -18.01
C PHE A 629 -25.12 14.99 -17.16
N GLY A 630 -24.01 14.95 -16.42
CA GLY A 630 -23.48 16.12 -15.71
C GLY A 630 -22.87 17.15 -16.66
N ASP A 631 -22.19 16.69 -17.72
CA ASP A 631 -21.66 17.55 -18.79
C ASP A 631 -22.78 18.33 -19.53
N VAL A 632 -24.01 17.80 -19.56
CA VAL A 632 -25.19 18.54 -20.07
C VAL A 632 -25.93 19.30 -18.96
N ALA A 633 -26.07 18.75 -17.75
CA ALA A 633 -26.83 19.38 -16.67
C ALA A 633 -26.22 20.71 -16.19
N THR A 634 -24.89 20.84 -16.20
CA THR A 634 -24.19 22.09 -15.87
C THR A 634 -24.56 23.27 -16.77
N LYS A 635 -25.09 23.01 -17.97
CA LYS A 635 -25.56 23.99 -18.96
C LYS A 635 -27.00 24.47 -18.71
N TYR A 636 -27.74 23.79 -17.84
CA TYR A 636 -29.14 24.08 -17.51
C TYR A 636 -29.34 24.13 -16.00
N SER A 637 -28.86 25.20 -15.37
CA SER A 637 -29.00 25.51 -13.94
C SER A 637 -30.43 25.37 -13.40
N ASP A 638 -31.41 25.54 -14.29
CA ASP A 638 -32.83 25.71 -13.97
C ASP A 638 -33.66 24.44 -14.26
N ILE A 639 -33.04 23.36 -14.77
CA ILE A 639 -33.72 22.09 -15.12
C ILE A 639 -33.15 20.94 -14.29
N PRO A 640 -33.61 20.76 -13.04
CA PRO A 640 -33.10 19.70 -12.18
C PRO A 640 -33.55 18.32 -12.69
N VAL A 641 -32.58 17.44 -12.93
CA VAL A 641 -32.83 16.11 -13.52
C VAL A 641 -33.42 15.16 -12.46
N ASN A 642 -34.26 14.23 -12.93
CA ASN A 642 -34.79 13.12 -12.14
C ASN A 642 -34.17 11.80 -12.62
N PHE A 643 -33.53 11.08 -11.70
CA PHE A 643 -32.96 9.75 -11.96
C PHE A 643 -33.63 8.71 -11.07
N ASP A 644 -34.02 7.57 -11.66
CA ASP A 644 -34.50 6.41 -10.92
C ASP A 644 -33.74 5.16 -11.38
N PHE A 645 -32.87 4.67 -10.49
CA PHE A 645 -32.08 3.46 -10.63
C PHE A 645 -32.47 2.41 -9.57
N SER A 646 -33.66 2.52 -8.98
CA SER A 646 -34.08 1.61 -7.90
C SER A 646 -34.22 0.14 -8.35
N GLY A 647 -34.08 -0.82 -7.45
CA GLY A 647 -34.30 -2.25 -7.78
C GLY A 647 -33.23 -2.86 -8.71
N ASN A 648 -32.00 -2.38 -8.66
CA ASN A 648 -30.89 -2.82 -9.52
C ASN A 648 -29.80 -3.57 -8.72
N LEU A 649 -28.64 -3.81 -9.34
CA LEU A 649 -27.52 -4.56 -8.79
C LEU A 649 -26.27 -3.66 -8.62
N LEU A 650 -26.46 -2.35 -8.44
CA LEU A 650 -25.38 -1.38 -8.25
C LEU A 650 -24.70 -1.60 -6.89
N GLU A 651 -23.37 -1.53 -6.86
CA GLU A 651 -22.58 -1.55 -5.61
C GLU A 651 -21.93 -0.19 -5.29
N ASP A 652 -21.89 0.71 -6.28
CA ASP A 652 -21.41 2.10 -6.22
C ASP A 652 -22.29 3.01 -7.10
N VAL A 653 -22.01 4.30 -7.08
CA VAL A 653 -22.59 5.29 -8.01
C VAL A 653 -21.56 6.28 -8.56
N ASP A 654 -20.28 5.89 -8.62
CA ASP A 654 -19.16 6.81 -8.89
C ASP A 654 -19.32 7.67 -10.17
N PRO A 655 -19.82 7.14 -11.30
CA PRO A 655 -20.14 7.91 -12.51
C PRO A 655 -21.11 9.10 -12.36
N LEU A 656 -21.83 9.22 -11.24
CA LEU A 656 -22.71 10.35 -10.97
C LEU A 656 -21.96 11.62 -10.53
N TYR A 657 -20.63 11.59 -10.40
CA TYR A 657 -19.84 12.66 -9.78
C TYR A 657 -19.93 14.05 -10.41
N LYS A 658 -20.35 14.17 -11.67
CA LYS A 658 -20.57 15.46 -12.34
C LYS A 658 -21.91 16.12 -11.97
N ILE A 659 -22.78 15.41 -11.24
CA ILE A 659 -24.13 15.88 -10.89
C ILE A 659 -24.10 16.69 -9.60
N THR A 660 -24.30 18.01 -9.73
CA THR A 660 -24.30 18.94 -8.58
C THR A 660 -25.69 19.28 -8.05
N SER A 661 -26.75 18.97 -8.81
CA SER A 661 -28.16 19.26 -8.46
C SER A 661 -29.08 18.22 -9.10
N VAL A 662 -30.10 17.78 -8.37
CA VAL A 662 -31.20 16.92 -8.85
C VAL A 662 -32.52 17.38 -8.25
N ARG A 663 -33.64 16.97 -8.84
CA ARG A 663 -34.96 17.06 -8.19
C ARG A 663 -35.31 15.72 -7.52
N THR A 664 -34.95 14.61 -8.14
CA THR A 664 -35.16 13.26 -7.60
C THR A 664 -33.98 12.36 -7.93
N LEU A 665 -33.47 11.62 -6.95
CA LEU A 665 -32.48 10.56 -7.16
C LEU A 665 -32.87 9.33 -6.34
N PHE A 666 -33.43 8.32 -7.02
CA PHE A 666 -33.78 7.03 -6.43
C PHE A 666 -32.68 6.01 -6.71
N LEU A 667 -32.07 5.53 -5.63
CA LEU A 667 -30.97 4.56 -5.57
C LEU A 667 -31.29 3.40 -4.62
N ASN A 668 -32.55 3.30 -4.18
CA ASN A 668 -33.03 2.31 -3.26
C ASN A 668 -33.06 0.89 -3.85
N ASP A 669 -33.15 -0.12 -2.99
CA ASP A 669 -33.28 -1.53 -3.38
C ASP A 669 -32.13 -1.98 -4.31
N ASN A 670 -30.91 -1.65 -3.90
CA ASN A 670 -29.67 -1.94 -4.62
C ASN A 670 -28.69 -2.67 -3.68
N LYS A 671 -27.39 -2.68 -4.00
CA LYS A 671 -26.32 -3.28 -3.18
C LYS A 671 -25.26 -2.26 -2.80
N LEU A 672 -25.61 -0.96 -2.76
CA LEU A 672 -24.66 0.13 -2.60
C LEU A 672 -23.89 0.02 -1.29
N LYS A 673 -22.56 0.05 -1.40
CA LYS A 673 -21.60 0.09 -0.30
C LYS A 673 -20.88 1.44 -0.24
N ASP A 674 -20.67 2.06 -1.40
CA ASP A 674 -20.01 3.35 -1.58
C ASP A 674 -20.93 4.32 -2.34
N ILE A 675 -20.83 5.61 -2.00
CA ILE A 675 -21.55 6.73 -2.63
C ILE A 675 -20.65 7.94 -2.93
N LYS A 676 -19.34 7.76 -3.12
CA LYS A 676 -18.39 8.82 -3.55
C LYS A 676 -18.81 9.55 -4.81
N GLY A 677 -19.53 8.90 -5.73
CA GLY A 677 -20.20 9.55 -6.86
C GLY A 677 -21.20 10.66 -6.49
N LEU A 678 -21.67 10.74 -5.24
CA LEU A 678 -22.57 11.82 -4.78
C LEU A 678 -21.81 12.99 -4.12
N ARG A 679 -20.47 12.94 -4.03
CA ARG A 679 -19.68 13.95 -3.28
C ARG A 679 -19.83 15.40 -3.76
N ASN A 680 -20.27 15.61 -5.01
CA ASN A 680 -20.46 16.93 -5.60
C ASN A 680 -21.92 17.39 -5.58
N LEU A 681 -22.85 16.54 -5.14
CA LEU A 681 -24.27 16.84 -5.04
C LEU A 681 -24.53 17.86 -3.93
N LYS A 682 -25.01 19.05 -4.31
CA LYS A 682 -25.26 20.18 -3.40
C LYS A 682 -26.74 20.39 -3.13
N TYR A 683 -27.62 20.03 -4.07
CA TYR A 683 -29.04 20.37 -4.01
C TYR A 683 -29.94 19.20 -4.43
N VAL A 684 -30.96 18.94 -3.62
CA VAL A 684 -32.11 18.06 -3.92
C VAL A 684 -33.38 18.91 -3.76
N THR A 685 -33.75 19.64 -4.82
CA THR A 685 -34.69 20.78 -4.76
C THR A 685 -35.60 20.83 -5.99
N ARG A 686 -36.74 21.55 -5.91
CA ARG A 686 -37.60 21.81 -7.09
C ARG A 686 -36.99 22.85 -8.04
N GLU A 687 -36.37 23.89 -7.48
CA GLU A 687 -35.74 25.00 -8.20
C GLU A 687 -34.59 25.57 -7.35
N THR A 688 -33.63 26.30 -7.95
CA THR A 688 -32.61 27.03 -7.21
C THR A 688 -33.15 28.35 -6.66
N ALA A 689 -33.67 28.29 -5.43
CA ALA A 689 -33.96 29.43 -4.56
C ALA A 689 -34.92 30.52 -5.10
N TYR A 690 -36.24 30.29 -5.02
CA TYR A 690 -37.13 31.09 -4.16
C TYR A 690 -38.56 30.50 -4.01
N GLY A 691 -38.80 29.77 -2.92
CA GLY A 691 -40.09 29.67 -2.22
C GLY A 691 -41.38 29.26 -2.97
N ALA A 692 -41.71 27.97 -2.93
CA ALA A 692 -43.11 27.49 -2.99
C ALA A 692 -43.31 26.27 -2.07
N ALA A 693 -44.27 26.34 -1.14
CA ALA A 693 -44.51 25.26 -0.17
C ALA A 693 -45.44 24.17 -0.74
N SER A 694 -44.90 22.97 -0.95
CA SER A 694 -45.69 21.76 -1.31
C SER A 694 -45.04 20.49 -0.74
N LEU A 695 -45.49 20.09 0.44
CA LEU A 695 -44.99 18.95 1.22
C LEU A 695 -45.57 17.60 0.76
N TYR A 696 -45.46 17.25 -0.53
CA TYR A 696 -45.77 15.89 -0.99
C TYR A 696 -44.85 15.34 -2.12
N SER A 697 -44.59 14.03 -1.97
CA SER A 697 -44.03 13.02 -2.88
C SER A 697 -42.66 13.24 -3.55
N ASP A 698 -42.52 14.23 -4.43
CA ASP A 698 -41.63 14.04 -5.60
C ASP A 698 -40.13 14.24 -5.36
N VAL A 699 -39.74 14.99 -4.32
CA VAL A 699 -38.37 15.54 -4.18
C VAL A 699 -37.60 14.79 -3.11
N ALA A 700 -36.82 13.80 -3.53
CA ALA A 700 -36.08 12.99 -2.58
C ALA A 700 -34.76 12.42 -3.12
N LEU A 701 -33.85 12.21 -2.17
CA LEU A 701 -32.69 11.32 -2.29
C LEU A 701 -33.05 10.03 -1.55
N ASN A 702 -33.36 8.96 -2.29
CA ASN A 702 -33.75 7.68 -1.69
C ASN A 702 -32.62 6.66 -1.81
N LEU A 703 -32.05 6.26 -0.68
CA LEU A 703 -30.96 5.29 -0.53
C LEU A 703 -31.40 4.09 0.35
N GLN A 704 -32.70 3.94 0.64
CA GLN A 704 -33.21 2.84 1.49
C GLN A 704 -32.86 1.45 0.91
N ASN A 705 -32.82 0.42 1.74
CA ASN A 705 -32.61 -0.98 1.32
C ASN A 705 -31.28 -1.15 0.55
N ASN A 706 -30.17 -0.79 1.19
CA ASN A 706 -28.81 -0.88 0.65
C ASN A 706 -27.83 -1.46 1.71
N LEU A 707 -26.53 -1.39 1.46
CA LEU A 707 -25.47 -1.95 2.33
C LEU A 707 -24.57 -0.86 2.95
N LEU A 708 -25.01 0.41 2.96
CA LEU A 708 -24.20 1.56 3.34
C LEU A 708 -23.78 1.49 4.82
N THR A 709 -22.49 1.69 5.08
CA THR A 709 -21.91 1.85 6.42
C THR A 709 -21.41 3.27 6.70
N ASP A 710 -21.17 4.06 5.64
CA ASP A 710 -20.75 5.46 5.69
C ASP A 710 -21.61 6.32 4.73
N ILE A 711 -21.75 7.61 5.07
CA ILE A 711 -22.39 8.64 4.24
C ILE A 711 -21.56 9.93 4.14
N SER A 712 -20.27 9.90 4.52
CA SER A 712 -19.34 11.03 4.44
C SER A 712 -19.23 11.72 3.05
N PRO A 713 -19.51 11.08 1.90
CA PRO A 713 -19.61 11.79 0.62
C PRO A 713 -20.70 12.87 0.61
N LEU A 714 -21.79 12.72 1.37
CA LEU A 714 -22.90 13.68 1.38
C LEU A 714 -22.57 15.00 2.12
N ARG A 715 -21.34 15.19 2.59
CA ARG A 715 -20.90 16.39 3.35
C ARG A 715 -21.09 17.73 2.63
N ASN A 716 -21.15 17.70 1.29
CA ASN A 716 -21.33 18.88 0.44
C ASN A 716 -22.82 19.18 0.12
N LEU A 717 -23.74 18.32 0.54
CA LEU A 717 -25.18 18.46 0.35
C LEU A 717 -25.70 19.62 1.21
N LYS A 718 -26.13 20.72 0.58
CA LYS A 718 -26.58 21.94 1.25
C LYS A 718 -28.07 21.95 1.57
N ARG A 719 -28.92 21.40 0.70
CA ARG A 719 -30.39 21.52 0.84
C ARG A 719 -31.12 20.31 0.26
N VAL A 720 -32.01 19.72 1.06
CA VAL A 720 -32.94 18.65 0.67
C VAL A 720 -34.36 19.08 0.99
N GLU A 721 -35.18 19.37 -0.02
CA GLU A 721 -36.45 20.08 0.19
C GLU A 721 -37.61 19.22 0.72
N SER A 722 -37.61 17.90 0.51
CA SER A 722 -38.70 17.04 1.00
C SER A 722 -38.24 15.77 1.71
N LYS A 723 -37.44 14.86 1.12
CA LYS A 723 -36.94 13.67 1.86
C LYS A 723 -35.49 13.30 1.52
N ILE A 724 -34.73 12.91 2.54
CA ILE A 724 -33.62 11.95 2.42
C ILE A 724 -34.01 10.67 3.15
N ASP A 725 -33.80 9.52 2.51
CA ASP A 725 -34.12 8.21 3.05
C ASP A 725 -32.88 7.32 3.08
N LEU A 726 -32.44 6.96 4.29
CA LEU A 726 -31.30 6.11 4.58
C LEU A 726 -31.75 4.83 5.33
N SER A 727 -33.05 4.53 5.34
CA SER A 727 -33.59 3.43 6.13
C SER A 727 -33.17 2.05 5.61
N ASN A 728 -33.16 1.03 6.49
CA ASN A 728 -32.73 -0.34 6.16
C ASN A 728 -31.31 -0.39 5.52
N ASN A 729 -30.33 0.19 6.22
CA ASN A 729 -28.91 0.19 5.84
C ASN A 729 -28.07 -0.37 7.01
N LYS A 730 -26.75 -0.10 7.04
CA LYS A 730 -25.80 -0.59 8.06
C LYS A 730 -25.06 0.54 8.77
N LEU A 731 -25.63 1.74 8.80
CA LEU A 731 -25.00 2.95 9.35
C LEU A 731 -24.82 2.84 10.87
N GLN A 732 -23.69 3.34 11.38
CA GLN A 732 -23.40 3.42 12.83
C GLN A 732 -23.51 4.85 13.40
N ASN A 733 -23.45 5.86 12.54
CA ASN A 733 -23.66 7.29 12.81
C ASN A 733 -24.23 7.95 11.54
N VAL A 734 -24.34 9.29 11.52
CA VAL A 734 -24.75 10.05 10.32
C VAL A 734 -23.81 11.22 10.02
N ASP A 735 -22.55 11.11 10.42
CA ASP A 735 -21.63 12.24 10.58
C ASP A 735 -21.16 12.87 9.25
N GLY A 736 -21.65 12.33 8.13
CA GLY A 736 -21.51 12.87 6.77
C GLY A 736 -22.60 13.86 6.33
N LEU A 737 -23.66 14.11 7.10
CA LEU A 737 -24.72 15.06 6.72
C LEU A 737 -24.49 16.44 7.34
N ASN A 738 -24.30 17.48 6.52
CA ASN A 738 -24.12 18.87 6.97
C ASN A 738 -24.98 19.87 6.16
N ALA A 739 -26.21 19.47 5.82
CA ALA A 739 -27.14 20.32 5.09
C ALA A 739 -27.66 21.48 5.95
N GLU A 740 -27.82 22.64 5.31
CA GLU A 740 -28.45 23.84 5.86
C GLU A 740 -29.97 23.65 6.06
N PHE A 741 -30.59 22.74 5.30
CA PHE A 741 -32.00 22.36 5.45
C PHE A 741 -32.32 20.94 4.93
N ILE A 742 -33.09 20.17 5.70
CA ILE A 742 -33.64 18.85 5.36
C ILE A 742 -35.13 18.79 5.73
N GLY A 743 -36.00 18.56 4.74
CA GLY A 743 -37.46 18.45 4.96
C GLY A 743 -37.90 17.23 5.78
N PHE A 744 -37.31 16.06 5.53
CA PHE A 744 -37.56 14.83 6.27
C PHE A 744 -36.32 13.93 6.21
N LEU A 745 -35.88 13.43 7.36
CA LEU A 745 -34.74 12.51 7.49
C LEU A 745 -35.22 11.14 7.99
N ASP A 746 -35.12 10.11 7.16
CA ASP A 746 -35.43 8.73 7.55
C ASP A 746 -34.12 7.95 7.76
N VAL A 747 -33.89 7.46 8.98
CA VAL A 747 -32.69 6.66 9.32
C VAL A 747 -33.04 5.37 10.05
N SER A 748 -34.31 4.97 10.08
CA SER A 748 -34.77 3.78 10.79
C SER A 748 -34.20 2.47 10.23
N ASN A 749 -34.15 1.43 11.05
CA ASN A 749 -33.57 0.12 10.78
C ASN A 749 -32.09 0.23 10.35
N ASN A 750 -31.28 0.85 11.21
CA ASN A 750 -29.82 0.95 11.09
C ASN A 750 -29.14 0.47 12.39
N TYR A 751 -27.80 0.49 12.44
CA TYR A 751 -27.01 0.09 13.61
C TYR A 751 -26.45 1.29 14.37
N LEU A 752 -27.24 2.37 14.48
CA LEU A 752 -26.76 3.65 15.01
C LEU A 752 -26.39 3.54 16.50
N THR A 753 -25.15 3.92 16.83
CA THR A 753 -24.59 3.86 18.19
C THR A 753 -24.27 5.23 18.78
N SER A 754 -24.09 6.26 17.95
CA SER A 754 -23.77 7.63 18.36
C SER A 754 -24.55 8.68 17.55
N LEU A 755 -24.61 9.90 18.09
CA LEU A 755 -25.30 11.06 17.49
C LEU A 755 -24.37 12.28 17.48
N ASN A 756 -24.03 12.78 16.29
CA ASN A 756 -23.53 14.14 16.14
C ASN A 756 -24.72 15.13 16.18
N THR A 757 -24.84 15.88 17.27
CA THR A 757 -25.96 16.81 17.50
C THR A 757 -26.03 17.96 16.51
N SER A 758 -24.97 18.26 15.76
CA SER A 758 -24.97 19.34 14.75
C SER A 758 -25.80 19.03 13.50
N VAL A 759 -26.13 17.76 13.26
CA VAL A 759 -27.03 17.30 12.20
C VAL A 759 -28.49 17.43 12.63
N PHE A 760 -28.77 17.16 13.91
CA PHE A 760 -30.12 17.12 14.51
C PHE A 760 -30.55 18.46 15.10
N ASP A 761 -30.04 19.54 14.52
CA ASP A 761 -30.41 20.91 14.82
C ASP A 761 -31.87 21.16 14.32
N PRO A 762 -32.81 21.55 15.19
CA PRO A 762 -34.21 21.76 14.79
C PRO A 762 -34.41 22.93 13.80
N ASP A 763 -33.44 23.85 13.66
CA ASP A 763 -33.48 24.86 12.60
C ASP A 763 -33.06 24.30 11.23
N LYS A 764 -32.46 23.09 11.18
CA LYS A 764 -32.03 22.40 9.95
C LYS A 764 -32.93 21.24 9.54
N VAL A 765 -33.41 20.42 10.48
CA VAL A 765 -34.18 19.19 10.18
C VAL A 765 -35.63 19.35 10.63
N TYR A 766 -36.55 19.48 9.67
CA TYR A 766 -37.97 19.74 9.95
C TYR A 766 -38.72 18.53 10.53
N ALA A 767 -38.35 17.30 10.14
CA ALA A 767 -38.94 16.07 10.68
C ALA A 767 -37.97 14.89 10.55
N ILE A 768 -38.06 13.92 11.47
CA ILE A 768 -37.17 12.76 11.51
C ILE A 768 -37.91 11.46 11.86
N LYS A 769 -37.48 10.33 11.26
CA LYS A 769 -37.91 8.98 11.62
C LYS A 769 -36.73 8.11 12.08
N VAL A 770 -36.86 7.53 13.28
CA VAL A 770 -35.79 6.80 13.99
C VAL A 770 -36.31 5.57 14.74
N ASP A 771 -35.37 4.70 15.11
CA ASP A 771 -35.64 3.48 15.88
C ASP A 771 -35.83 3.75 17.38
N HIS A 772 -36.67 2.95 18.04
CA HIS A 772 -37.09 3.14 19.43
C HIS A 772 -35.92 3.39 20.40
N ASN A 773 -34.87 2.56 20.30
CA ASN A 773 -33.72 2.56 21.22
C ASN A 773 -32.90 3.87 21.17
N PHE A 774 -33.10 4.69 20.14
CA PHE A 774 -32.36 5.91 19.86
C PHE A 774 -33.08 7.17 20.36
N ILE A 775 -34.38 7.07 20.66
CA ILE A 775 -35.27 8.21 20.93
C ILE A 775 -34.77 9.09 22.08
N GLN A 776 -34.36 8.52 23.22
CA GLN A 776 -34.00 9.31 24.41
C GLN A 776 -32.81 10.25 24.17
N ASN A 777 -31.90 9.91 23.27
CA ASN A 777 -30.74 10.72 22.93
C ASN A 777 -31.07 11.82 21.89
N ILE A 778 -32.22 11.74 21.21
CA ILE A 778 -32.69 12.72 20.22
C ILE A 778 -33.73 13.67 20.81
N THR A 779 -34.62 13.20 21.69
CA THR A 779 -35.68 14.04 22.30
C THR A 779 -35.16 15.09 23.29
N SER A 780 -33.86 15.10 23.55
CA SER A 780 -33.13 16.17 24.24
C SER A 780 -32.69 17.32 23.31
N VAL A 781 -32.82 17.14 21.98
CA VAL A 781 -32.36 18.06 20.93
C VAL A 781 -33.51 18.47 20.00
N ILE A 782 -34.31 17.50 19.52
CA ILE A 782 -35.48 17.74 18.65
C ILE A 782 -36.78 17.56 19.48
N PRO A 783 -37.74 18.50 19.42
CA PRO A 783 -39.03 18.35 20.10
C PRO A 783 -39.81 17.11 19.61
N SER A 784 -40.49 16.46 20.55
CA SER A 784 -41.06 15.12 20.35
C SER A 784 -42.15 15.01 19.28
N GLU A 785 -42.78 16.12 18.94
CA GLU A 785 -43.78 16.28 17.88
C GLU A 785 -43.20 16.21 16.45
N TYR A 786 -41.88 16.41 16.28
CA TYR A 786 -41.18 16.27 14.99
C TYR A 786 -40.48 14.91 14.82
N VAL A 787 -40.60 14.01 15.81
CA VAL A 787 -39.96 12.69 15.82
C VAL A 787 -40.99 11.58 15.58
N GLN A 788 -41.02 11.05 14.36
CA GLN A 788 -41.82 9.87 14.03
C GLN A 788 -41.15 8.61 14.58
N ARG A 789 -41.84 7.90 15.48
CA ARG A 789 -41.31 6.75 16.23
C ARG A 789 -41.69 5.44 15.57
N LEU A 790 -40.73 4.53 15.41
CA LEU A 790 -41.03 3.11 15.27
C LEU A 790 -41.18 2.45 16.64
N TYR A 791 -42.17 1.57 16.78
CA TYR A 791 -42.44 0.79 17.99
C TYR A 791 -41.82 -0.61 17.84
N GLY A 792 -41.23 -1.13 18.91
CA GLY A 792 -40.61 -2.45 18.91
C GLY A 792 -41.61 -3.57 19.18
N GLU A 793 -41.18 -4.83 19.00
CA GLU A 793 -42.00 -6.01 19.33
C GLU A 793 -42.38 -6.08 20.83
N ASN A 794 -41.66 -5.36 21.69
CA ASN A 794 -41.86 -5.33 23.14
C ASN A 794 -42.83 -4.23 23.64
N ASP A 795 -43.36 -3.36 22.78
CA ASP A 795 -44.29 -2.29 23.20
C ASP A 795 -45.69 -2.84 23.55
N TYR A 796 -46.29 -2.40 24.66
CA TYR A 796 -47.54 -2.98 25.21
C TYR A 796 -48.82 -2.25 24.74
N ARG A 797 -49.97 -2.95 24.70
CA ARG A 797 -51.31 -2.35 24.47
C ARG A 797 -52.32 -2.82 25.54
N PRO A 798 -53.16 -1.94 26.13
CA PRO A 798 -54.29 -2.38 26.95
C PRO A 798 -55.38 -3.04 26.09
N GLN A 799 -56.05 -4.08 26.61
CA GLN A 799 -57.17 -4.75 25.91
C GLN A 799 -58.44 -4.74 26.78
N TYR A 800 -59.52 -4.18 26.23
CA TYR A 800 -60.75 -3.93 26.96
C TYR A 800 -61.74 -5.12 26.87
N SER A 801 -61.64 -6.07 27.82
CA SER A 801 -62.51 -7.26 27.90
C SER A 801 -63.72 -7.05 28.83
N PHE A 802 -64.84 -6.55 28.29
CA PHE A 802 -66.05 -6.20 29.05
C PHE A 802 -66.84 -7.43 29.59
N ASN A 803 -66.37 -8.04 30.68
CA ASN A 803 -67.17 -9.00 31.46
C ASN A 803 -68.07 -8.25 32.46
N PHE A 804 -69.37 -8.18 32.16
CA PHE A 804 -70.39 -7.64 33.06
C PHE A 804 -70.84 -8.70 34.07
N THR A 805 -70.44 -8.56 35.33
CA THR A 805 -70.84 -9.45 36.43
C THR A 805 -71.64 -8.69 37.47
N GLN A 806 -72.97 -8.78 37.35
CA GLN A 806 -73.96 -7.93 38.05
C GLN A 806 -73.93 -6.46 37.57
N SER A 807 -74.97 -5.71 37.93
CA SER A 807 -75.56 -4.68 37.05
C SER A 807 -74.86 -3.31 36.97
N SER A 808 -73.60 -3.17 37.42
CA SER A 808 -72.86 -1.90 37.26
C SER A 808 -71.33 -1.99 37.24
N SER A 809 -70.71 -3.14 36.93
CA SER A 809 -69.22 -3.27 36.93
C SER A 809 -68.60 -3.80 35.62
N VAL A 810 -67.32 -3.45 35.40
CA VAL A 810 -66.50 -3.79 34.23
C VAL A 810 -65.07 -4.15 34.66
N LYS A 811 -64.51 -5.22 34.10
CA LYS A 811 -63.09 -5.60 34.22
C LYS A 811 -62.26 -4.97 33.08
N VAL A 812 -61.05 -4.51 33.38
CA VAL A 812 -60.05 -4.01 32.40
C VAL A 812 -58.79 -4.86 32.52
N GLU A 813 -58.21 -5.31 31.41
CA GLU A 813 -57.05 -6.22 31.39
C GLU A 813 -55.84 -5.61 30.66
N TYR A 814 -54.64 -5.82 31.22
CA TYR A 814 -53.36 -5.38 30.68
C TYR A 814 -52.59 -6.61 30.21
N ARG A 815 -52.19 -6.64 28.93
CA ARG A 815 -51.72 -7.83 28.22
C ARG A 815 -50.47 -7.53 27.40
N VAL A 816 -49.67 -8.56 27.11
CA VAL A 816 -48.52 -8.42 26.19
C VAL A 816 -49.04 -8.26 24.76
N ARG A 817 -48.46 -7.33 23.98
CA ARG A 817 -48.91 -7.07 22.60
C ARG A 817 -48.65 -8.30 21.73
N GLY A 818 -49.62 -8.65 20.89
CA GLY A 818 -49.56 -9.85 20.05
C GLY A 818 -49.79 -11.19 20.76
N THR A 819 -49.96 -11.23 22.09
CA THR A 819 -50.16 -12.48 22.84
C THR A 819 -51.41 -12.45 23.73
N ASN A 820 -51.80 -13.63 24.23
CA ASN A 820 -52.87 -13.79 25.22
C ASN A 820 -52.35 -13.85 26.68
N GLU A 821 -51.13 -13.38 26.94
CA GLU A 821 -50.56 -13.32 28.28
C GLU A 821 -51.13 -12.14 29.08
N LEU A 822 -51.58 -12.39 30.31
CA LEU A 822 -52.22 -11.42 31.20
C LEU A 822 -51.23 -10.92 32.25
N ILE A 823 -50.85 -9.65 32.16
CA ILE A 823 -49.89 -8.99 33.07
C ILE A 823 -50.61 -8.55 34.36
N SER A 824 -51.77 -7.91 34.22
CA SER A 824 -52.53 -7.35 35.35
C SER A 824 -53.99 -7.08 34.95
N TYR A 825 -54.87 -6.82 35.92
CA TYR A 825 -56.25 -6.37 35.67
C TYR A 825 -56.78 -5.47 36.80
N ASP A 826 -57.80 -4.67 36.48
CA ASP A 826 -58.56 -3.84 37.44
C ASP A 826 -60.08 -4.08 37.27
N ILE A 827 -60.89 -3.70 38.26
CA ILE A 827 -62.35 -3.79 38.24
C ILE A 827 -62.97 -2.44 38.63
N VAL A 828 -63.66 -1.84 37.66
CA VAL A 828 -64.38 -0.57 37.81
C VAL A 828 -65.84 -0.86 38.18
N ASN A 829 -66.34 -0.22 39.24
CA ASN A 829 -67.72 -0.30 39.68
C ASN A 829 -68.46 1.03 39.45
N ASP A 830 -69.77 0.97 39.25
CA ASP A 830 -70.67 2.06 38.87
C ASP A 830 -70.34 2.79 37.56
N VAL A 831 -70.41 2.06 36.44
CA VAL A 831 -70.32 2.60 35.06
C VAL A 831 -71.44 3.60 34.70
N GLY A 832 -72.41 3.85 35.59
CA GLY A 832 -73.62 4.62 35.29
C GLY A 832 -73.45 6.15 35.18
N ASN A 833 -72.41 6.73 35.77
CA ASN A 833 -72.16 8.19 35.80
C ASN A 833 -70.69 8.50 35.48
N PHE A 834 -70.34 8.50 34.18
CA PHE A 834 -68.99 8.82 33.70
C PHE A 834 -68.83 10.31 33.34
N GLU A 835 -68.72 11.17 34.35
CA GLU A 835 -68.03 12.46 34.20
C GLU A 835 -66.74 12.46 35.04
N THR A 836 -65.61 12.49 34.34
CA THR A 836 -64.24 12.75 34.84
C THR A 836 -63.86 12.16 36.21
N ARG A 837 -63.44 10.89 36.23
CA ARG A 837 -62.53 10.35 37.27
C ARG A 837 -61.29 9.75 36.63
N LYS A 838 -60.10 10.31 36.93
CA LYS A 838 -58.82 9.73 36.46
C LYS A 838 -58.53 8.44 37.24
N TYR A 839 -58.63 7.30 36.57
CA TYR A 839 -58.15 6.02 37.10
C TYR A 839 -56.64 5.92 36.91
N LYS A 840 -55.89 5.62 37.98
CA LYS A 840 -54.51 5.13 37.90
C LYS A 840 -54.52 3.67 38.36
N ALA A 841 -54.08 2.77 37.48
CA ALA A 841 -53.95 1.36 37.81
C ALA A 841 -53.01 1.19 39.01
N LYS A 842 -53.47 0.48 40.04
CA LYS A 842 -52.59 0.06 41.14
C LYS A 842 -51.80 -1.17 40.69
N ASN A 843 -50.49 -1.15 40.96
CA ASN A 843 -49.54 -2.25 40.70
C ASN A 843 -49.09 -2.42 39.23
N LEU A 844 -48.57 -1.33 38.62
CA LEU A 844 -47.72 -1.37 37.42
C LEU A 844 -46.38 -0.64 37.65
N ALA A 845 -45.74 -0.87 38.80
CA ALA A 845 -44.45 -0.27 39.13
C ALA A 845 -43.34 -0.88 38.25
N GLY A 846 -42.74 -0.06 37.38
CA GLY A 846 -41.67 -0.46 36.45
C GLY A 846 -42.03 -0.35 34.96
N TYR A 847 -43.28 -0.03 34.62
CA TYR A 847 -43.75 0.06 33.23
C TYR A 847 -44.25 1.47 32.90
N ILE A 848 -44.02 1.92 31.67
CA ILE A 848 -44.58 3.17 31.12
C ILE A 848 -45.87 2.82 30.36
N LEU A 849 -46.88 3.69 30.45
CA LEU A 849 -48.18 3.53 29.78
C LEU A 849 -48.35 4.58 28.69
N ASP A 850 -49.14 4.22 27.67
CA ASP A 850 -49.54 5.11 26.57
C ASP A 850 -50.58 6.15 27.05
N ASP A 851 -50.38 7.42 26.68
CA ASP A 851 -51.19 8.56 27.11
C ASP A 851 -52.47 8.77 26.28
N ASP A 852 -52.69 8.00 25.19
CA ASP A 852 -53.92 8.12 24.36
C ASP A 852 -55.23 7.67 25.06
N LEU A 853 -55.11 7.32 26.34
CA LEU A 853 -56.15 7.04 27.34
C LEU A 853 -57.29 8.08 27.39
N GLU A 854 -57.03 9.37 27.09
CA GLU A 854 -58.08 10.40 27.12
C GLU A 854 -59.05 10.34 25.91
N LYS A 855 -58.63 9.83 24.74
CA LYS A 855 -59.49 9.78 23.54
C LYS A 855 -60.47 8.60 23.57
N GLY A 856 -60.00 7.40 23.92
CA GLY A 856 -60.78 6.16 23.82
C GLY A 856 -62.04 6.12 24.69
N PHE A 857 -61.95 6.56 25.95
CA PHE A 857 -63.07 6.50 26.89
C PHE A 857 -64.22 7.46 26.54
N SER A 858 -63.94 8.59 25.87
CA SER A 858 -64.94 9.54 25.36
C SER A 858 -65.89 8.90 24.35
N GLY A 859 -65.38 8.03 23.47
CA GLY A 859 -66.18 7.29 22.49
C GLY A 859 -67.08 6.23 23.14
N ILE A 860 -66.53 5.46 24.08
CA ILE A 860 -67.24 4.37 24.76
C ILE A 860 -68.45 4.88 25.55
N GLY A 861 -68.31 6.00 26.28
CA GLY A 861 -69.43 6.61 27.02
C GLY A 861 -70.59 7.06 26.11
N LYS A 862 -70.28 7.55 24.91
CA LYS A 862 -71.29 7.89 23.89
C LYS A 862 -71.98 6.63 23.37
N ALA A 863 -71.21 5.61 22.94
CA ALA A 863 -71.74 4.36 22.38
C ALA A 863 -72.66 3.59 23.36
N PHE A 864 -72.29 3.53 24.65
CA PHE A 864 -73.10 2.88 25.68
C PHE A 864 -74.45 3.60 25.87
N THR A 865 -74.44 4.93 25.74
CA THR A 865 -75.63 5.78 25.93
C THR A 865 -76.56 5.79 24.70
N SER A 866 -76.01 5.76 23.48
CA SER A 866 -76.78 5.83 22.23
C SER A 866 -77.22 4.47 21.68
N VAL A 867 -76.38 3.42 21.75
CA VAL A 867 -76.62 2.13 21.07
C VAL A 867 -77.11 1.03 22.02
N ILE A 868 -76.49 0.89 23.20
CA ILE A 868 -76.77 -0.27 24.08
C ILE A 868 -78.02 -0.05 24.95
N LYS A 869 -78.24 1.18 25.43
CA LYS A 869 -79.39 1.53 26.29
C LYS A 869 -80.77 1.21 25.67
N PRO A 870 -81.01 1.44 24.36
CA PRO A 870 -82.25 1.00 23.69
C PRO A 870 -82.36 -0.53 23.52
N VAL A 871 -81.25 -1.20 23.17
CA VAL A 871 -81.23 -2.64 22.84
C VAL A 871 -81.54 -3.53 24.05
N LEU A 872 -81.23 -3.08 25.28
CA LEU A 872 -81.59 -3.77 26.52
C LEU A 872 -82.98 -3.39 27.07
N GLY A 873 -83.79 -2.63 26.33
CA GLY A 873 -85.24 -2.51 26.56
C GLY A 873 -85.70 -1.68 27.77
N ILE A 874 -84.80 -0.95 28.44
CA ILE A 874 -85.14 -0.19 29.66
C ILE A 874 -85.86 1.13 29.31
N LYS A 875 -87.19 1.06 29.14
CA LYS A 875 -88.08 2.24 29.21
C LYS A 875 -88.61 2.42 30.63
N SER A 876 -88.63 3.67 31.10
CA SER A 876 -89.17 4.03 32.40
C SER A 876 -90.69 4.22 32.38
N ARG A 877 -91.46 3.21 32.82
CA ARG A 877 -92.44 3.37 33.91
C ARG A 877 -93.12 2.05 34.32
N ASP A 878 -93.46 2.00 35.61
CA ASP A 878 -94.53 1.23 36.27
C ASP A 878 -94.63 -0.29 36.04
N GLY A 879 -94.40 -1.09 37.10
CA GLY A 879 -95.01 -2.43 37.26
C GLY A 879 -94.09 -3.67 37.35
N PHE A 880 -93.65 -3.99 38.58
CA PHE A 880 -93.41 -5.33 39.13
C PHE A 880 -92.66 -6.47 38.35
N THR A 881 -91.58 -6.94 38.99
CA THR A 881 -91.02 -8.33 39.01
C THR A 881 -90.42 -8.99 37.75
N SER A 882 -89.07 -9.05 37.78
CA SER A 882 -88.19 -10.20 37.48
C SER A 882 -88.34 -11.00 36.16
N ILE A 883 -87.29 -10.96 35.33
CA ILE A 883 -86.91 -12.05 34.40
C ILE A 883 -85.45 -12.44 34.63
N GLN A 884 -85.12 -13.69 34.34
CA GLN A 884 -83.90 -14.44 34.67
C GLN A 884 -82.59 -13.95 34.01
N ASN A 885 -81.47 -14.40 34.58
CA ASN A 885 -80.12 -14.27 34.01
C ASN A 885 -80.02 -14.87 32.60
N SER A 886 -79.30 -14.20 31.70
CA SER A 886 -78.45 -14.89 30.72
C SER A 886 -77.18 -14.07 30.46
N SER A 887 -76.03 -14.60 30.85
CA SER A 887 -74.73 -13.95 30.74
C SER A 887 -74.15 -14.11 29.33
N ARG A 888 -74.57 -13.25 28.41
CA ARG A 888 -73.99 -13.16 27.06
C ARG A 888 -72.69 -12.35 27.10
N LYS A 889 -71.59 -12.94 26.63
CA LYS A 889 -70.34 -12.21 26.37
C LYS A 889 -70.45 -11.43 25.07
N PHE A 890 -69.82 -10.25 25.04
CA PHE A 890 -69.56 -9.47 23.83
C PHE A 890 -68.11 -9.01 23.88
N SER A 891 -67.43 -9.05 22.74
CA SER A 891 -66.05 -8.58 22.57
C SER A 891 -66.04 -7.47 21.53
N PHE A 892 -65.28 -6.40 21.79
CA PHE A 892 -65.05 -5.31 20.83
C PHE A 892 -63.55 -5.24 20.53
N VAL A 893 -63.19 -5.09 19.25
CA VAL A 893 -61.81 -4.97 18.79
C VAL A 893 -61.74 -3.76 17.86
N THR A 894 -60.87 -2.81 18.15
CA THR A 894 -60.57 -1.67 17.27
C THR A 894 -59.54 -2.08 16.23
N HIS A 895 -59.78 -1.72 14.98
CA HIS A 895 -58.95 -2.13 13.84
C HIS A 895 -57.62 -1.36 13.84
N ASP A 896 -56.50 -2.02 14.23
CA ASP A 896 -55.14 -1.52 13.97
C ASP A 896 -54.03 -2.55 14.25
N SER A 897 -54.23 -3.81 13.82
CA SER A 897 -53.18 -4.87 13.72
C SER A 897 -53.75 -6.20 13.20
N TYR A 898 -53.57 -6.49 11.90
CA TYR A 898 -53.69 -7.87 11.35
C TYR A 898 -52.80 -8.09 10.11
N SER A 899 -51.53 -7.70 10.24
CA SER A 899 -50.43 -8.15 9.38
C SER A 899 -49.28 -8.60 10.28
N ASN A 900 -48.81 -9.82 10.07
CA ASN A 900 -47.84 -10.59 10.89
C ASN A 900 -48.39 -11.21 12.19
N LEU A 901 -48.72 -12.51 12.14
CA LEU A 901 -48.20 -13.59 13.01
C LEU A 901 -48.73 -14.95 12.50
N PRO A 902 -47.96 -16.06 12.59
CA PRO A 902 -48.37 -17.37 12.08
C PRO A 902 -49.21 -18.20 13.08
N ASN A 903 -49.99 -19.14 12.55
CA ASN A 903 -50.60 -20.32 13.20
C ASN A 903 -50.69 -20.34 14.74
N SER A 904 -51.88 -20.05 15.29
CA SER A 904 -52.23 -20.36 16.69
C SER A 904 -53.63 -20.99 16.79
N PRO A 905 -53.81 -22.17 17.41
CA PRO A 905 -55.06 -22.92 17.35
C PRO A 905 -56.02 -22.61 18.51
N TYR A 906 -56.80 -21.52 18.40
CA TYR A 906 -57.82 -21.17 19.41
C TYR A 906 -59.22 -20.97 18.81
N LYS A 907 -60.16 -21.83 19.18
CA LYS A 907 -61.60 -21.65 18.92
C LYS A 907 -62.25 -20.75 19.96
N THR A 908 -63.10 -19.82 19.54
CA THR A 908 -64.09 -19.17 20.42
C THR A 908 -65.44 -19.01 19.74
N ASP A 909 -66.46 -19.70 20.23
CA ASP A 909 -67.84 -19.55 19.73
C ASP A 909 -68.40 -18.15 20.08
N GLY A 910 -68.51 -17.27 19.08
CA GLY A 910 -69.12 -15.95 19.23
C GLY A 910 -69.17 -15.19 17.91
N ALA A 911 -70.25 -14.43 17.67
CA ALA A 911 -70.33 -13.55 16.51
C ALA A 911 -69.56 -12.24 16.78
N VAL A 912 -68.82 -11.76 15.79
CA VAL A 912 -68.04 -10.52 15.88
C VAL A 912 -68.80 -9.39 15.21
N LEU A 913 -68.81 -8.21 15.85
CA LEU A 913 -69.32 -6.96 15.29
C LEU A 913 -68.12 -6.09 14.91
N SER A 914 -68.04 -5.73 13.62
CA SER A 914 -67.08 -4.75 13.12
C SER A 914 -67.77 -3.41 12.89
N TYR A 915 -67.02 -2.32 13.09
CA TYR A 915 -67.43 -0.94 12.80
C TYR A 915 -66.39 -0.30 11.91
N ASP A 916 -66.81 0.16 10.74
CA ASP A 916 -65.96 0.90 9.81
C ASP A 916 -66.07 2.40 10.07
N SER A 917 -64.94 3.04 10.36
CA SER A 917 -64.84 4.48 10.61
C SER A 917 -64.90 5.33 9.33
N ALA A 918 -64.76 4.73 8.14
CA ALA A 918 -64.86 5.43 6.86
C ALA A 918 -66.32 5.54 6.35
N SER A 919 -67.14 4.49 6.53
CA SER A 919 -68.56 4.48 6.12
C SER A 919 -69.57 4.71 7.25
N GLY A 920 -69.24 4.35 8.49
CA GLY A 920 -70.08 4.55 9.67
C GLY A 920 -71.15 3.48 9.93
N ASP A 921 -71.20 2.41 9.13
CA ASP A 921 -72.13 1.28 9.30
C ASP A 921 -71.55 0.15 10.18
N LEU A 922 -72.42 -0.78 10.59
CA LEU A 922 -72.11 -1.86 11.55
C LEU A 922 -72.39 -3.24 10.95
N VAL A 923 -71.36 -4.09 10.85
CA VAL A 923 -71.45 -5.40 10.16
C VAL A 923 -71.25 -6.56 11.16
N VAL A 924 -72.15 -7.55 11.09
CA VAL A 924 -72.06 -8.81 11.83
C VAL A 924 -71.34 -9.85 10.96
N VAL A 925 -70.24 -10.41 11.44
CA VAL A 925 -69.58 -11.56 10.82
C VAL A 925 -69.82 -12.81 11.65
N ARG A 926 -70.11 -13.92 10.97
CA ARG A 926 -70.40 -15.23 11.56
C ARG A 926 -69.67 -16.30 10.76
N GLU A 927 -68.71 -16.97 11.40
CA GLU A 927 -67.92 -18.02 10.74
C GLU A 927 -68.76 -19.29 10.56
N SER A 928 -68.60 -19.94 9.41
CA SER A 928 -69.08 -21.29 9.11
C SER A 928 -68.15 -21.95 8.10
N ASN A 929 -67.92 -23.26 8.24
CA ASN A 929 -66.96 -24.00 7.41
C ASN A 929 -67.48 -24.26 5.98
N ASP A 930 -66.54 -24.64 5.12
CA ASP A 930 -66.66 -25.10 3.72
C ASP A 930 -66.89 -24.00 2.64
N PRO A 931 -66.37 -24.19 1.40
CA PRO A 931 -65.65 -23.11 0.70
C PRO A 931 -66.20 -22.69 -0.68
N PHE A 932 -65.78 -21.51 -1.16
CA PHE A 932 -65.87 -21.09 -2.57
C PHE A 932 -64.70 -20.15 -2.96
N TYR A 933 -64.38 -20.08 -4.26
CA TYR A 933 -63.30 -19.27 -4.87
C TYR A 933 -63.81 -17.95 -5.46
N VAL A 934 -62.92 -16.95 -5.53
CA VAL A 934 -62.85 -15.95 -6.62
C VAL A 934 -61.37 -15.68 -6.94
N TYR A 935 -61.02 -15.54 -8.22
CA TYR A 935 -59.71 -15.06 -8.71
C TYR A 935 -59.87 -13.68 -9.36
N THR A 936 -58.76 -12.96 -9.53
CA THR A 936 -58.74 -11.69 -10.27
C THR A 936 -58.86 -11.90 -11.77
N ASP A 937 -59.89 -11.33 -12.40
CA ASP A 937 -59.67 -10.32 -13.44
C ASP A 937 -60.93 -9.54 -13.82
N VAL A 938 -60.73 -8.45 -14.56
CA VAL A 938 -61.75 -7.66 -15.29
C VAL A 938 -61.52 -7.96 -16.78
N ASP A 939 -62.49 -8.34 -17.61
CA ASP A 939 -63.82 -7.72 -17.74
C ASP A 939 -64.92 -8.64 -18.35
N VAL A 940 -66.18 -8.20 -18.23
CA VAL A 940 -67.40 -8.59 -18.99
C VAL A 940 -67.95 -10.05 -18.91
N TYR A 941 -68.97 -10.20 -18.05
CA TYR A 941 -70.22 -11.00 -18.17
C TYR A 941 -70.24 -12.57 -18.28
N GLU A 942 -71.18 -13.13 -17.50
CA GLU A 942 -71.83 -14.46 -17.63
C GLU A 942 -70.97 -15.75 -17.72
N GLY A 943 -70.57 -16.29 -16.55
CA GLY A 943 -70.53 -17.74 -16.33
C GLY A 943 -69.18 -18.36 -15.92
N ASP A 944 -69.08 -18.71 -14.63
CA ASP A 944 -68.29 -19.79 -14.00
C ASP A 944 -67.03 -20.35 -14.70
N ILE A 945 -65.85 -20.09 -14.12
CA ILE A 945 -64.61 -20.87 -14.38
C ILE A 945 -63.99 -21.36 -13.07
N TYR A 946 -63.52 -22.61 -13.08
CA TYR A 946 -62.89 -23.32 -11.96
C TYR A 946 -61.39 -23.02 -11.84
N LEU A 947 -60.86 -23.06 -10.60
CA LEU A 947 -59.44 -23.30 -10.33
C LEU A 947 -59.25 -24.39 -9.27
N GLY A 948 -58.10 -25.07 -9.34
CA GLY A 948 -57.74 -26.18 -8.45
C GLY A 948 -56.29 -26.05 -7.99
N THR A 949 -55.98 -26.60 -6.83
CA THR A 949 -54.68 -26.44 -6.16
C THR A 949 -53.70 -27.57 -6.45
N TYR A 950 -52.43 -27.21 -6.62
CA TYR A 950 -51.31 -28.07 -6.24
C TYR A 950 -50.13 -27.22 -5.78
N SER A 951 -49.60 -27.54 -4.59
CA SER A 951 -48.36 -27.00 -4.06
C SER A 951 -47.43 -28.16 -3.74
N VAL A 952 -46.21 -28.13 -4.26
CA VAL A 952 -45.09 -28.99 -3.85
C VAL A 952 -43.79 -28.18 -3.95
N PRO A 953 -42.74 -28.52 -3.17
CA PRO A 953 -41.84 -27.49 -2.66
C PRO A 953 -40.51 -27.40 -3.41
N VAL A 954 -39.83 -26.25 -3.24
CA VAL A 954 -38.37 -26.19 -3.32
C VAL A 954 -37.82 -26.42 -1.91
N LEU A 955 -37.14 -27.54 -1.72
CA LEU A 955 -36.40 -27.88 -0.50
C LEU A 955 -34.94 -28.16 -0.86
N GLY A 956 -34.02 -27.66 -0.05
CA GLY A 956 -32.63 -28.12 0.00
C GLY A 956 -31.65 -27.45 -0.97
N HIS A 957 -30.91 -26.48 -0.46
CA HIS A 957 -29.45 -26.54 -0.19
C HIS A 957 -28.87 -25.11 -0.20
N GLY A 958 -27.97 -24.71 0.70
CA GLY A 958 -27.48 -25.40 1.90
C GLY A 958 -26.32 -24.64 2.54
N SER A 959 -26.14 -24.79 3.86
CA SER A 959 -24.97 -24.35 4.63
C SER A 959 -24.31 -25.57 5.29
N PRO A 960 -23.11 -25.47 5.90
CA PRO A 960 -21.85 -25.33 5.16
C PRO A 960 -20.81 -26.40 5.59
N ASP A 961 -19.58 -26.27 5.07
CA ASP A 961 -18.31 -26.84 5.57
C ASP A 961 -18.22 -28.33 5.95
N CYS A 962 -17.63 -29.15 5.06
CA CYS A 962 -16.33 -29.78 5.34
C CYS A 962 -15.67 -30.42 4.08
N LEU A 963 -14.42 -30.87 4.24
CA LEU A 963 -13.53 -31.40 3.19
C LEU A 963 -13.79 -32.86 2.79
N LEU A 964 -13.03 -33.32 1.79
CA LEU A 964 -12.56 -34.70 1.58
C LEU A 964 -12.35 -35.46 2.91
N GLN A 965 -12.59 -36.78 3.03
CA GLN A 965 -12.15 -37.84 2.11
C GLN A 965 -13.11 -39.07 2.02
N ASN A 966 -12.81 -39.91 1.01
CA ASN A 966 -13.14 -41.34 0.82
C ASN A 966 -13.94 -42.14 1.87
N LYS A 967 -14.94 -42.86 1.34
CA LYS A 967 -15.28 -44.28 1.60
C LYS A 967 -14.74 -44.94 2.89
N ASN A 968 -15.63 -45.25 3.83
CA ASN A 968 -16.15 -46.63 3.99
C ASN A 968 -17.22 -46.76 5.10
N THR A 969 -17.84 -47.94 5.16
CA THR A 969 -18.93 -48.34 6.07
C THR A 969 -18.47 -48.67 7.50
N GLU A 970 -19.39 -48.43 8.46
CA GLU A 970 -19.63 -49.16 9.72
C GLU A 970 -18.43 -49.75 10.51
N PHE A 971 -18.22 -49.31 11.77
CA PHE A 971 -18.53 -50.13 12.98
C PHE A 971 -18.27 -49.37 14.31
N CYS A 972 -18.98 -49.80 15.37
CA CYS A 972 -18.71 -49.66 16.83
C CYS A 972 -18.11 -48.39 17.49
N ASN A 973 -18.88 -47.83 18.43
CA ASN A 973 -18.57 -47.69 19.88
C ASN A 973 -17.11 -47.47 20.35
N GLU A 974 -16.82 -46.32 21.01
CA GLU A 974 -16.80 -46.23 22.50
C GLU A 974 -16.49 -44.82 23.08
N LYS A 975 -17.11 -44.54 24.24
CA LYS A 975 -16.70 -43.66 25.38
C LYS A 975 -16.13 -42.24 25.19
N CYS A 976 -16.83 -41.28 25.80
CA CYS A 976 -16.28 -40.03 26.35
C CYS A 976 -15.66 -40.23 27.77
N ARG A 977 -15.15 -39.13 28.38
CA ARG A 977 -14.84 -38.90 29.82
C ARG A 977 -13.58 -39.57 30.40
N ALA A 978 -12.93 -39.03 31.45
CA ALA A 978 -12.93 -37.68 32.08
C ALA A 978 -11.52 -37.46 32.74
N GLU A 979 -11.24 -36.59 33.72
CA GLU A 979 -11.87 -36.28 35.02
C GLU A 979 -11.54 -34.83 35.43
N GLY A 980 -12.29 -34.12 36.28
CA GLY A 980 -13.50 -34.41 37.09
C GLY A 980 -13.78 -33.17 37.98
N LYS A 981 -14.79 -33.07 38.85
CA LYS A 981 -15.89 -33.93 39.34
C LYS A 981 -16.99 -32.92 39.82
N GLU A 982 -18.31 -33.14 39.91
CA GLU A 982 -19.29 -34.23 39.67
C GLU A 982 -20.71 -33.58 39.82
N LYS A 983 -21.92 -34.18 39.89
CA LYS A 983 -22.46 -35.56 40.00
C LYS A 983 -23.96 -35.57 39.58
N ARG A 984 -24.40 -36.53 38.74
CA ARG A 984 -25.82 -37.02 38.57
C ARG A 984 -26.87 -36.01 38.01
N LEU A 985 -28.03 -36.40 37.45
CA LEU A 985 -28.65 -37.71 37.13
C LEU A 985 -29.72 -37.55 36.00
N ALA A 986 -29.84 -38.54 35.09
CA ALA A 986 -31.00 -38.86 34.21
C ALA A 986 -31.46 -37.76 33.18
N SER A 987 -31.75 -37.99 31.89
CA SER A 987 -32.52 -39.03 31.14
C SER A 987 -34.00 -39.13 31.56
N LEU A 988 -34.98 -39.09 30.66
CA LEU A 988 -34.98 -39.22 29.19
C LEU A 988 -35.04 -37.88 28.44
#